data_AF-A0A355XW43-F1
#
_entry.id   AF-A0A355XW43-F1
#
_cell.length_a   1.000
_cell.length_b   1.000
_cell.length_c   1.000
_cell.angle_alpha   90.00
_cell.angle_beta   90.00
_cell.angle_gamma   90.00
#
_symmetry.space_group_name_H-M   'P 1'
#
loop_
_entity.id
_entity.type
_entity.pdbx_description
1 polymer ?
#
loop_
_entity_poly.entity_id
_entity_poly.type
_entity_poly.pdbx_seq_one_letter_code
_entity_poly.pdbx_strand_id
1 'polypeptide(L)'
;NLYDDYTLQNHNYFHTSYQNVVIQELGEAALALKLFQTTLHGEEKWKTNALMHNNDKVQKEVLNWLALADGELAMPNGNDWSLFLYDQITSYTTNACFLRDPDALMLENLAYKMIKARQTTTADGSWLLRSDIGARRMGVEAHRVMMTYLMHHTASTADLQPSDFETFRQRYSEARHIKAQNIVRAYTKDRFTTFSWAPGISSYTGYIAANSVDKNKIVVPYKQNNTGNFLGFYTVNGKKTNATPVVNGIYQLDGDAWVMNGELNTNDATLNNRFAIYSTPGNAVVYLDYVTALADGTINKEQGGLTAISVDELTKPQRTLYYADTHKQSDGAQFVTFTSPWVNIDNALGIVSHGDKQMGFGDRANNNSVMTAKLYPSYSTTSRAFHAGTKVDSRNVVYYSNITAAETKRMSDEYISLTDKLPEGWNGALVADPDGTRYLMLSNFMSDSKAEFDMPATSLGIPVVKQPSIMGRVSVAVEQNSSSVSATRFFVDDSSLCTVLDSADNNVAYIQAMADCECEYVVRAITGKGVVEKTVKTAGCLKLTIAGDELLVEEASFPDIAENDVTKGYQDVTGDYLQNPNFEEDATYGTKSSNVTSNGVTYATCYTNSVKAASASWPNVLPVSGWTPAQSLESGSNFCRMYSMPYSSSLFCVSPSSVGNYAAKTSRRVADDAAGQRTLTVLNSWAKGGNAITQTLSLPAGSYRVVLDMKYECANQVDNDGSRVTTSAGVVNSSLTGVSYAGSADYRYPSVANTWEQMVYDFELDAPTDVTLSLGYSVSASAGAANNTLLYIDNVRLLRKTMSGIRVVADGGVRSDGAIYNIAGQRIASPQRGLYIQNGKVRVK
;
A
#
# COMPACT_ATOMS: atom_id res chain seq x y z
N ASN A 1 1.02 -10.88 26.94
CA ASN A 1 1.87 -9.92 26.22
C ASN A 1 1.03 -9.23 25.17
N LEU A 2 0.63 -7.99 25.41
CA LEU A 2 0.00 -7.16 24.39
C LEU A 2 1.12 -6.39 23.66
N TYR A 3 0.96 -6.19 22.35
CA TYR A 3 1.76 -5.24 21.60
C TYR A 3 1.25 -3.81 21.88
N ASP A 4 2.01 -2.79 21.47
CA ASP A 4 1.66 -1.38 21.70
C ASP A 4 0.31 -0.99 21.07
N ASP A 5 -0.13 -1.71 20.04
CA ASP A 5 -1.45 -1.54 19.39
C ASP A 5 -2.55 -2.43 20.00
N TYR A 6 -2.34 -2.93 21.22
CA TYR A 6 -3.22 -3.84 21.97
C TYR A 6 -3.48 -5.20 21.28
N THR A 7 -2.70 -5.53 20.25
CA THR A 7 -2.80 -6.86 19.64
C THR A 7 -2.18 -7.94 20.53
N LEU A 8 -2.61 -9.19 20.35
CA LEU A 8 -2.05 -10.37 21.01
C LEU A 8 -1.72 -11.42 19.95
N GLN A 9 -0.54 -12.02 20.06
CA GLN A 9 -0.20 -13.25 19.37
C GLN A 9 -0.24 -14.42 20.34
N ASN A 10 -0.77 -15.53 19.86
CA ASN A 10 -0.64 -16.84 20.49
C ASN A 10 -0.25 -17.86 19.42
N HIS A 11 0.64 -18.80 19.70
CA HIS A 11 1.15 -19.76 18.70
C HIS A 11 1.71 -19.08 17.42
N ASN A 12 2.34 -17.91 17.56
CA ASN A 12 2.80 -17.05 16.45
C ASN A 12 1.67 -16.61 15.49
N TYR A 13 0.45 -16.53 16.02
CA TYR A 13 -0.78 -16.31 15.28
C TYR A 13 -1.57 -15.16 15.92
N PHE A 14 -1.91 -14.14 15.13
CA PHE A 14 -2.99 -13.23 15.52
C PHE A 14 -4.33 -13.91 15.25
N HIS A 15 -5.17 -13.98 16.29
CA HIS A 15 -6.51 -14.52 16.22
C HIS A 15 -7.41 -13.72 17.16
N THR A 16 -8.56 -13.28 16.68
CA THR A 16 -9.51 -12.50 17.49
C THR A 16 -10.06 -13.31 18.66
N SER A 17 -10.37 -14.60 18.52
CA SER A 17 -10.74 -15.45 19.66
C SER A 17 -9.72 -15.44 20.82
N TYR A 18 -8.40 -15.41 20.56
CA TYR A 18 -7.41 -15.32 21.65
C TYR A 18 -7.44 -13.96 22.37
N GLN A 19 -7.79 -12.89 21.67
CA GLN A 19 -8.03 -11.58 22.28
C GLN A 19 -9.26 -11.62 23.19
N ASN A 20 -10.31 -12.30 22.74
CA ASN A 20 -11.55 -12.43 23.50
C ASN A 20 -11.37 -13.28 24.77
N VAL A 21 -10.57 -14.36 24.73
CA VAL A 21 -10.37 -15.25 25.88
C VAL A 21 -9.97 -14.47 27.13
N VAL A 22 -9.06 -13.50 27.02
CA VAL A 22 -8.65 -12.69 28.18
C VAL A 22 -9.82 -11.90 28.76
N ILE A 23 -10.65 -11.28 27.91
CA ILE A 23 -11.85 -10.53 28.33
C ILE A 23 -12.87 -11.47 28.97
N GLN A 24 -13.05 -12.68 28.43
CA GLN A 24 -13.98 -13.69 28.92
C GLN A 24 -13.60 -14.14 30.34
N GLU A 25 -12.36 -14.60 30.54
CA GLU A 25 -11.90 -15.10 31.84
C GLU A 25 -11.95 -14.00 32.92
N LEU A 26 -11.59 -12.77 32.56
CA LEU A 26 -11.66 -11.63 33.47
C LEU A 26 -13.10 -11.23 33.82
N GLY A 27 -14.03 -11.29 32.86
CA GLY A 27 -15.45 -11.08 33.10
C GLY A 27 -16.07 -12.15 33.98
N GLU A 28 -15.71 -13.42 33.77
CA GLU A 28 -16.16 -14.53 34.60
C GLU A 28 -15.62 -14.40 36.05
N ALA A 29 -14.38 -13.96 36.21
CA ALA A 29 -13.83 -13.63 37.52
C ALA A 29 -14.59 -12.46 38.20
N ALA A 30 -14.97 -11.44 37.43
CA ALA A 30 -15.75 -10.31 37.95
C ALA A 30 -17.16 -10.73 38.38
N LEU A 31 -17.81 -11.60 37.60
CA LEU A 31 -19.07 -12.23 37.94
C LEU A 31 -18.95 -13.04 39.25
N ALA A 32 -17.95 -13.90 39.35
CA ALA A 32 -17.73 -14.73 40.54
C ALA A 32 -17.48 -13.88 41.80
N LEU A 33 -16.64 -12.85 41.70
CA LEU A 33 -16.37 -11.92 42.80
C LEU A 33 -17.65 -11.22 43.26
N LYS A 34 -18.50 -10.77 42.33
CA LYS A 34 -19.77 -10.13 42.65
C LYS A 34 -20.71 -11.11 43.36
N LEU A 35 -20.92 -12.30 42.79
CA LEU A 35 -21.80 -13.32 43.36
C LEU A 35 -21.36 -13.77 44.75
N PHE A 36 -20.05 -13.98 44.98
CA PHE A 36 -19.55 -14.36 46.30
C PHE A 36 -19.76 -13.25 47.32
N GLN A 37 -19.47 -11.99 46.98
CA GLN A 37 -19.71 -10.88 47.90
C GLN A 37 -21.19 -10.73 48.25
N THR A 38 -22.08 -10.72 47.25
CA THR A 38 -23.52 -10.56 47.49
C THR A 38 -24.11 -11.74 48.27
N THR A 39 -23.62 -12.96 48.03
CA THR A 39 -24.09 -14.15 48.77
C THR A 39 -23.58 -14.16 50.20
N LEU A 40 -22.32 -13.81 50.44
CA LEU A 40 -21.71 -13.84 51.77
C LEU A 40 -22.10 -12.64 52.65
N HIS A 41 -22.38 -11.49 52.04
CA HIS A 41 -22.54 -10.22 52.75
C HIS A 41 -23.90 -9.55 52.53
N GLY A 42 -24.74 -10.06 51.62
CA GLY A 42 -26.01 -9.43 51.22
C GLY A 42 -25.85 -8.23 50.27
N GLU A 43 -24.62 -7.73 50.12
CA GLU A 43 -24.25 -6.59 49.26
C GLU A 43 -22.81 -6.73 48.73
N GLU A 44 -22.45 -5.92 47.75
CA GLU A 44 -21.05 -5.81 47.31
C GLU A 44 -20.26 -5.01 48.35
N LYS A 45 -19.29 -5.66 49.01
CA LYS A 45 -18.49 -5.02 50.07
C LYS A 45 -17.36 -4.15 49.53
N TRP A 46 -16.79 -4.48 48.38
CA TRP A 46 -15.79 -3.66 47.68
C TRP A 46 -15.85 -3.85 46.15
N LYS A 47 -15.39 -2.82 45.43
CA LYS A 47 -15.33 -2.78 43.96
C LYS A 47 -13.88 -2.70 43.47
N THR A 48 -13.60 -3.32 42.33
CA THR A 48 -12.30 -3.24 41.65
C THR A 48 -12.47 -3.18 40.14
N ASN A 49 -11.73 -2.29 39.49
CA ASN A 49 -11.64 -2.25 38.03
C ASN A 49 -10.44 -3.04 37.49
N ALA A 50 -9.65 -3.68 38.36
CA ALA A 50 -8.48 -4.45 37.95
C ALA A 50 -8.84 -5.61 37.00
N LEU A 51 -10.04 -6.19 37.18
CA LEU A 51 -10.56 -7.23 36.30
C LEU A 51 -11.05 -6.70 34.95
N MET A 52 -11.12 -5.38 34.75
CA MET A 52 -11.46 -4.79 33.46
C MET A 52 -10.25 -4.14 32.78
N HIS A 53 -9.05 -4.39 33.31
CA HIS A 53 -7.84 -3.78 32.80
C HIS A 53 -7.63 -4.11 31.31
N ASN A 54 -7.52 -3.07 30.49
CA ASN A 54 -7.39 -3.11 29.03
C ASN A 54 -8.55 -3.75 28.25
N ASN A 55 -9.62 -4.26 28.87
CA ASN A 55 -10.75 -4.83 28.14
C ASN A 55 -11.37 -3.81 27.15
N ASP A 56 -11.64 -2.59 27.63
CA ASP A 56 -12.18 -1.49 26.80
C ASP A 56 -11.23 -1.13 25.64
N LYS A 57 -9.93 -1.10 25.93
CA LYS A 57 -8.88 -0.78 24.96
C LYS A 57 -8.77 -1.86 23.89
N VAL A 58 -8.70 -3.13 24.27
CA VAL A 58 -8.69 -4.25 23.32
C VAL A 58 -9.97 -4.27 22.47
N GLN A 59 -11.13 -4.01 23.09
CA GLN A 59 -12.41 -3.96 22.36
C GLN A 59 -12.42 -2.82 21.33
N LYS A 60 -12.16 -1.58 21.75
CA LYS A 60 -12.30 -0.39 20.90
C LYS A 60 -11.15 -0.19 19.93
N GLU A 61 -9.94 -0.59 20.31
CA GLU A 61 -8.74 -0.39 19.50
C GLU A 61 -8.40 -1.61 18.62
N VAL A 62 -9.01 -2.79 18.83
CA VAL A 62 -8.76 -3.97 17.99
C VAL A 62 -10.05 -4.65 17.53
N LEU A 63 -10.90 -5.13 18.45
CA LEU A 63 -11.98 -6.05 18.10
C LEU A 63 -13.13 -5.38 17.33
N ASN A 64 -13.52 -4.16 17.70
CA ASN A 64 -14.55 -3.41 16.96
C ASN A 64 -14.13 -3.11 15.51
N TRP A 65 -12.83 -2.91 15.28
CA TRP A 65 -12.28 -2.77 13.93
C TRP A 65 -12.31 -4.07 13.13
N LEU A 66 -12.61 -5.21 13.74
CA LEU A 66 -12.71 -6.49 13.07
C LEU A 66 -14.12 -7.07 13.13
N ALA A 67 -15.10 -6.34 13.68
CA ALA A 67 -16.48 -6.82 13.78
C ALA A 67 -17.18 -6.85 12.41
N LEU A 68 -17.90 -7.94 12.16
CA LEU A 68 -18.68 -8.18 10.95
C LEU A 68 -20.18 -7.98 11.21
N ALA A 69 -20.96 -7.91 10.12
CA ALA A 69 -22.38 -7.58 10.13
C ALA A 69 -23.28 -8.51 10.95
N ASP A 70 -22.82 -9.73 11.27
CA ASP A 70 -23.55 -10.73 12.04
C ASP A 70 -23.03 -10.89 13.47
N GLY A 71 -22.14 -9.99 13.93
CA GLY A 71 -21.49 -10.10 15.24
C GLY A 71 -20.32 -11.09 15.27
N GLU A 72 -19.93 -11.69 14.14
CA GLU A 72 -18.67 -12.43 14.05
C GLU A 72 -17.46 -11.48 14.05
N LEU A 73 -16.30 -11.96 14.46
CA LEU A 73 -15.04 -11.23 14.30
C LEU A 73 -14.25 -11.75 13.10
N ALA A 74 -13.72 -10.83 12.32
CA ALA A 74 -12.91 -11.14 11.18
C ALA A 74 -11.67 -11.95 11.56
N MET A 75 -11.27 -12.86 10.68
CA MET A 75 -10.11 -13.73 10.86
C MET A 75 -9.07 -13.50 9.74
N PRO A 76 -8.30 -12.38 9.76
CA PRO A 76 -7.43 -11.99 8.65
C PRO A 76 -6.37 -13.04 8.28
N ASN A 77 -5.87 -13.80 9.27
CA ASN A 77 -4.84 -14.82 9.07
C ASN A 77 -5.41 -16.19 8.62
N GLY A 78 -6.73 -16.28 8.41
CA GLY A 78 -7.49 -17.52 8.43
C GLY A 78 -7.88 -17.93 9.86
N ASN A 79 -8.30 -19.18 10.03
CA ASN A 79 -8.64 -19.75 11.35
C ASN A 79 -7.95 -21.11 11.54
N ASP A 80 -7.62 -21.49 12.77
CA ASP A 80 -7.13 -22.83 13.18
C ASP A 80 -8.15 -23.61 14.01
N TRP A 81 -9.23 -22.96 14.44
CA TRP A 81 -10.36 -23.55 15.16
C TRP A 81 -11.65 -23.55 14.33
N SER A 82 -12.73 -24.12 14.88
CA SER A 82 -14.09 -24.03 14.32
C SER A 82 -14.48 -22.59 13.92
N LEU A 83 -15.03 -22.42 12.72
CA LEU A 83 -15.58 -21.16 12.20
C LEU A 83 -17.08 -21.01 12.48
N PHE A 84 -17.53 -19.76 12.63
CA PHE A 84 -18.93 -19.39 12.87
C PHE A 84 -19.51 -20.07 14.11
N LEU A 85 -18.74 -19.98 15.19
CA LEU A 85 -19.12 -20.42 16.54
C LEU A 85 -19.67 -19.26 17.36
N TYR A 86 -19.19 -18.03 17.10
CA TYR A 86 -19.55 -16.82 17.83
C TYR A 86 -19.17 -16.86 19.32
N ASP A 87 -18.03 -17.47 19.63
CA ASP A 87 -17.55 -17.67 21.01
C ASP A 87 -17.20 -16.36 21.74
N GLN A 88 -17.05 -15.25 21.01
CA GLN A 88 -16.94 -13.89 21.52
C GLN A 88 -18.21 -13.35 22.20
N ILE A 89 -19.33 -14.09 22.21
CA ILE A 89 -20.55 -13.63 22.89
C ILE A 89 -20.28 -13.23 24.35
N THR A 90 -19.49 -14.02 25.08
CA THR A 90 -19.18 -13.72 26.50
C THR A 90 -18.27 -12.52 26.67
N SER A 91 -17.35 -12.22 25.73
CA SER A 91 -16.55 -10.99 25.81
C SER A 91 -17.40 -9.76 25.53
N TYR A 92 -18.34 -9.84 24.58
CA TYR A 92 -19.34 -8.80 24.38
C TYR A 92 -20.19 -8.61 25.64
N THR A 93 -20.64 -9.69 26.28
CA THR A 93 -21.39 -9.60 27.54
C THR A 93 -20.59 -9.00 28.68
N THR A 94 -19.32 -9.35 28.83
CA THR A 94 -18.43 -8.73 29.82
C THR A 94 -18.42 -7.21 29.64
N ASN A 95 -18.23 -6.74 28.41
CA ASN A 95 -18.16 -5.30 28.11
C ASN A 95 -19.54 -4.62 28.24
N ALA A 96 -20.62 -5.27 27.84
CA ALA A 96 -21.98 -4.73 27.97
C ALA A 96 -22.42 -4.64 29.45
N CYS A 97 -22.24 -5.69 30.23
CA CYS A 97 -22.75 -5.78 31.60
C CYS A 97 -21.85 -5.04 32.61
N PHE A 98 -20.52 -5.16 32.49
CA PHE A 98 -19.60 -4.58 33.48
C PHE A 98 -19.01 -3.24 33.05
N LEU A 99 -18.85 -2.99 31.75
CA LEU A 99 -18.36 -1.71 31.22
C LEU A 99 -19.44 -0.84 30.59
N ARG A 100 -20.69 -1.33 30.54
CA ARG A 100 -21.84 -0.59 30.01
C ARG A 100 -21.64 -0.13 28.56
N ASP A 101 -20.94 -0.94 27.76
CA ASP A 101 -20.64 -0.64 26.36
C ASP A 101 -21.85 -0.97 25.45
N PRO A 102 -22.49 0.04 24.83
CA PRO A 102 -23.65 -0.17 23.96
C PRO A 102 -23.29 -0.85 22.63
N ASP A 103 -22.04 -0.75 22.17
CA ASP A 103 -21.57 -1.45 20.95
C ASP A 103 -21.42 -2.93 21.21
N ALA A 104 -20.87 -3.29 22.38
CA ALA A 104 -20.79 -4.67 22.82
C ALA A 104 -22.18 -5.29 22.97
N LEU A 105 -23.16 -4.56 23.54
CA LEU A 105 -24.54 -5.05 23.63
C LEU A 105 -25.18 -5.28 22.26
N MET A 106 -24.92 -4.39 21.29
CA MET A 106 -25.38 -4.57 19.91
C MET A 106 -24.76 -5.83 19.28
N LEU A 107 -23.43 -6.01 19.37
CA LEU A 107 -22.72 -7.16 18.81
C LEU A 107 -23.14 -8.48 19.48
N GLU A 108 -23.35 -8.48 20.80
CA GLU A 108 -23.87 -9.63 21.55
C GLU A 108 -25.23 -10.08 21.00
N ASN A 109 -26.15 -9.13 20.79
CA ASN A 109 -27.49 -9.42 20.26
C ASN A 109 -27.45 -10.04 18.86
N LEU A 110 -26.46 -9.67 18.03
CA LEU A 110 -26.24 -10.26 16.72
C LEU A 110 -25.67 -11.67 16.85
N ALA A 111 -24.58 -11.82 17.62
CA ALA A 111 -23.92 -13.10 17.87
C ALA A 111 -24.89 -14.16 18.43
N TYR A 112 -25.72 -13.79 19.42
CA TYR A 112 -26.69 -14.70 20.03
C TYR A 112 -27.71 -15.26 19.03
N LYS A 113 -28.19 -14.42 18.10
CA LYS A 113 -29.09 -14.87 17.02
C LYS A 113 -28.40 -15.87 16.10
N MET A 114 -27.11 -15.65 15.82
CA MET A 114 -26.34 -16.55 14.96
C MET A 114 -25.97 -17.87 15.64
N ILE A 115 -25.70 -17.87 16.94
CA ILE A 115 -25.53 -19.10 17.74
C ILE A 115 -26.79 -19.96 17.64
N LYS A 116 -27.97 -19.35 17.83
CA LYS A 116 -29.25 -20.03 17.65
C LYS A 116 -29.43 -20.55 16.23
N ALA A 117 -29.13 -19.74 15.22
CA ALA A 117 -29.21 -20.17 13.81
C ALA A 117 -28.30 -21.38 13.55
N ARG A 118 -27.07 -21.38 14.08
CA ARG A 118 -26.15 -22.51 13.96
C ARG A 118 -26.68 -23.75 14.65
N GLN A 119 -27.20 -23.62 15.86
CA GLN A 119 -27.80 -24.74 16.59
C GLN A 119 -28.96 -25.36 15.82
N THR A 120 -29.76 -24.56 15.10
CA THR A 120 -30.88 -25.09 14.28
C THR A 120 -30.46 -25.94 13.09
N THR A 121 -29.16 -25.95 12.74
CA THR A 121 -28.62 -26.83 11.69
C THR A 121 -28.43 -28.27 12.16
N THR A 122 -28.57 -28.55 13.46
CA THR A 122 -28.44 -29.89 14.04
C THR A 122 -29.82 -30.41 14.49
N ALA A 123 -30.08 -31.69 14.27
CA ALA A 123 -31.35 -32.31 14.67
C ALA A 123 -31.39 -32.68 16.16
N ASP A 124 -30.23 -32.84 16.79
CA ASP A 124 -30.05 -33.25 18.19
C ASP A 124 -29.85 -32.08 19.16
N GLY A 125 -29.84 -30.84 18.65
CA GLY A 125 -29.60 -29.62 19.44
C GLY A 125 -28.13 -29.35 19.73
N SER A 126 -27.20 -30.09 19.13
CA SER A 126 -25.76 -29.80 19.17
C SER A 126 -25.45 -28.41 18.61
N TRP A 127 -24.44 -27.73 19.16
CA TRP A 127 -24.07 -26.38 18.73
C TRP A 127 -23.37 -26.34 17.35
N LEU A 128 -22.70 -27.43 16.92
CA LEU A 128 -22.06 -27.54 15.60
C LEU A 128 -22.21 -28.96 15.03
N LEU A 129 -22.32 -29.05 13.70
CA LEU A 129 -22.35 -30.32 12.96
C LEU A 129 -21.00 -31.07 12.91
N ARG A 130 -19.90 -30.34 12.74
CA ARG A 130 -18.57 -30.92 12.43
C ARG A 130 -17.48 -30.39 13.33
N SER A 131 -17.68 -30.51 14.64
CA SER A 131 -16.74 -30.04 15.65
C SER A 131 -15.29 -30.51 15.39
N ASP A 132 -14.35 -29.57 15.44
CA ASP A 132 -12.90 -29.78 15.33
C ASP A 132 -12.33 -30.63 16.49
N ILE A 133 -12.93 -30.55 17.68
CA ILE A 133 -12.48 -31.27 18.89
C ILE A 133 -13.63 -32.01 19.60
N GLY A 134 -14.66 -32.40 18.85
CA GLY A 134 -15.82 -33.16 19.34
C GLY A 134 -16.60 -32.46 20.45
N ALA A 135 -17.01 -33.22 21.46
CA ALA A 135 -17.86 -32.76 22.58
C ALA A 135 -17.25 -31.59 23.37
N ARG A 136 -15.91 -31.47 23.40
CA ARG A 136 -15.24 -30.34 24.08
C ARG A 136 -15.68 -29.00 23.50
N ARG A 137 -15.79 -28.89 22.16
CA ARG A 137 -16.23 -27.65 21.50
C ARG A 137 -17.67 -27.31 21.85
N MET A 138 -18.53 -28.33 21.96
CA MET A 138 -19.94 -28.15 22.37
C MET A 138 -20.02 -27.60 23.79
N GLY A 139 -19.17 -28.11 24.69
CA GLY A 139 -19.07 -27.63 26.06
C GLY A 139 -18.57 -26.19 26.17
N VAL A 140 -17.62 -25.78 25.32
CA VAL A 140 -17.15 -24.38 25.26
C VAL A 140 -18.30 -23.46 24.91
N GLU A 141 -19.06 -23.76 23.85
CA GLU A 141 -20.17 -22.90 23.44
C GLU A 141 -21.28 -22.84 24.50
N ALA A 142 -21.66 -24.00 25.05
CA ALA A 142 -22.63 -24.07 26.14
C ALA A 142 -22.19 -23.23 27.36
N HIS A 143 -20.91 -23.29 27.74
CA HIS A 143 -20.34 -22.49 28.83
C HIS A 143 -20.45 -21.00 28.53
N ARG A 144 -20.07 -20.55 27.32
CA ARG A 144 -20.10 -19.14 26.93
C ARG A 144 -21.53 -18.57 26.97
N VAL A 145 -22.51 -19.30 26.42
CA VAL A 145 -23.94 -18.91 26.49
C VAL A 145 -24.44 -18.87 27.94
N MET A 146 -24.08 -19.86 28.77
CA MET A 146 -24.45 -19.90 30.19
C MET A 146 -23.88 -18.69 30.95
N MET A 147 -22.59 -18.38 30.76
CA MET A 147 -21.95 -17.24 31.42
C MET A 147 -22.55 -15.92 30.99
N THR A 148 -22.89 -15.76 29.70
CA THR A 148 -23.62 -14.60 29.20
C THR A 148 -24.95 -14.41 29.93
N TYR A 149 -25.75 -15.46 30.11
CA TYR A 149 -26.99 -15.40 30.89
C TYR A 149 -26.74 -14.97 32.35
N LEU A 150 -25.76 -15.59 33.03
CA LEU A 150 -25.45 -15.28 34.42
C LEU A 150 -24.99 -13.82 34.60
N MET A 151 -24.21 -13.28 33.66
CA MET A 151 -23.78 -11.88 33.68
C MET A 151 -24.96 -10.93 33.58
N HIS A 152 -25.89 -11.13 32.64
CA HIS A 152 -27.10 -10.28 32.54
C HIS A 152 -28.01 -10.42 33.76
N HIS A 153 -28.13 -11.62 34.33
CA HIS A 153 -28.88 -11.82 35.57
C HIS A 153 -28.29 -11.03 36.75
N THR A 154 -26.95 -10.92 36.81
CA THR A 154 -26.22 -10.31 37.92
C THR A 154 -25.98 -8.82 37.74
N ALA A 155 -25.82 -8.37 36.49
CA ALA A 155 -25.50 -7.00 36.09
C ALA A 155 -26.32 -6.66 34.84
N SER A 156 -27.60 -6.38 35.04
CA SER A 156 -28.57 -6.15 33.97
C SER A 156 -28.19 -4.99 33.06
N THR A 157 -28.50 -5.16 31.78
CA THR A 157 -28.40 -4.15 30.73
C THR A 157 -29.78 -3.60 30.31
N ALA A 158 -30.84 -3.88 31.08
CA ALA A 158 -32.21 -3.48 30.72
C ALA A 158 -32.42 -1.96 30.53
N ASP A 159 -31.57 -1.15 31.17
CA ASP A 159 -31.53 0.31 31.06
C ASP A 159 -30.47 0.83 30.08
N LEU A 160 -29.71 -0.07 29.43
CA LEU A 160 -28.73 0.25 28.41
C LEU A 160 -29.36 0.09 27.02
N GLN A 161 -29.25 1.13 26.20
CA GLN A 161 -29.68 1.06 24.81
C GLN A 161 -28.52 0.57 23.93
N PRO A 162 -28.70 -0.50 23.14
CA PRO A 162 -27.67 -0.93 22.20
C PRO A 162 -27.47 0.13 21.11
N SER A 163 -26.24 0.24 20.62
CA SER A 163 -25.95 1.10 19.48
C SER A 163 -26.66 0.62 18.21
N ASP A 164 -26.85 1.54 17.27
CA ASP A 164 -27.24 1.22 15.90
C ASP A 164 -26.04 0.71 15.09
N PHE A 165 -26.25 -0.32 14.27
CA PHE A 165 -25.18 -0.97 13.52
C PHE A 165 -24.58 -0.08 12.44
N GLU A 166 -25.39 0.72 11.75
CA GLU A 166 -24.88 1.63 10.71
C GLU A 166 -24.04 2.74 11.35
N THR A 167 -24.47 3.26 12.49
CA THR A 167 -23.70 4.23 13.30
C THR A 167 -22.39 3.62 13.84
N PHE A 168 -22.41 2.36 14.25
CA PHE A 168 -21.20 1.60 14.62
C PHE A 168 -20.26 1.46 13.43
N ARG A 169 -20.76 0.99 12.28
CA ARG A 169 -19.97 0.80 11.06
C ARG A 169 -19.32 2.10 10.61
N GLN A 170 -20.05 3.21 10.63
CA GLN A 170 -19.51 4.53 10.27
C GLN A 170 -18.35 4.95 11.16
N ARG A 171 -18.44 4.75 12.49
CA ARG A 171 -17.32 5.02 13.43
C ARG A 171 -16.08 4.18 13.16
N TYR A 172 -16.24 2.99 12.60
CA TYR A 172 -15.16 2.06 12.29
C TYR A 172 -15.02 1.83 10.78
N SER A 173 -15.32 2.85 9.97
CA SER A 173 -15.32 2.76 8.50
C SER A 173 -13.93 2.94 7.90
N GLU A 174 -13.16 3.88 8.46
CA GLU A 174 -11.80 4.21 8.01
C GLU A 174 -10.93 2.96 7.84
N ALA A 175 -10.11 2.98 6.80
CA ALA A 175 -9.12 1.95 6.56
C ALA A 175 -8.06 2.00 7.66
N ARG A 176 -7.66 0.83 8.15
CA ARG A 176 -6.72 0.73 9.26
C ARG A 176 -5.66 -0.31 9.02
N HIS A 177 -4.40 0.07 9.30
CA HIS A 177 -3.27 -0.84 9.40
C HIS A 177 -2.96 -1.14 10.88
N ILE A 178 -3.17 -2.39 11.28
CA ILE A 178 -2.78 -2.92 12.58
C ILE A 178 -1.32 -3.37 12.46
N LYS A 179 -0.41 -2.44 12.80
CA LYS A 179 1.01 -2.52 12.48
C LYS A 179 1.71 -3.74 13.09
N ALA A 180 1.47 -4.06 14.36
CA ALA A 180 2.21 -5.13 15.03
C ALA A 180 1.89 -6.52 14.46
N GLN A 181 0.72 -6.68 13.83
CA GLN A 181 0.29 -7.92 13.19
C GLN A 181 0.36 -7.87 11.66
N ASN A 182 0.70 -6.70 11.11
CA ASN A 182 0.74 -6.41 9.69
C ASN A 182 -0.56 -6.81 8.96
N ILE A 183 -1.68 -6.30 9.48
CA ILE A 183 -3.04 -6.52 8.96
C ILE A 183 -3.60 -5.20 8.48
N VAL A 184 -4.11 -5.14 7.26
CA VAL A 184 -4.88 -4.01 6.74
C VAL A 184 -6.35 -4.39 6.60
N ARG A 185 -7.25 -3.45 6.84
CA ARG A 185 -8.70 -3.62 6.66
C ARG A 185 -9.37 -2.33 6.18
N ALA A 186 -10.56 -2.49 5.58
CA ALA A 186 -11.50 -1.41 5.28
C ALA A 186 -12.95 -1.88 5.49
N TYR A 187 -13.86 -0.93 5.71
CA TYR A 187 -15.27 -1.22 5.94
C TYR A 187 -16.22 -0.19 5.33
N THR A 188 -16.84 -0.56 4.21
CA THR A 188 -17.85 0.25 3.52
C THR A 188 -19.27 -0.24 3.85
N LYS A 189 -20.28 0.47 3.36
CA LYS A 189 -21.69 0.04 3.48
C LYS A 189 -21.97 -1.32 2.83
N ASP A 190 -21.13 -1.75 1.88
CA ASP A 190 -21.35 -2.95 1.08
C ASP A 190 -20.52 -4.15 1.57
N ARG A 191 -19.35 -3.92 2.17
CA ARG A 191 -18.43 -4.99 2.58
C ARG A 191 -17.42 -4.58 3.64
N PHE A 192 -16.91 -5.60 4.32
CA PHE A 192 -15.64 -5.61 5.02
C PHE A 192 -14.57 -6.26 4.13
N THR A 193 -13.33 -5.75 4.19
CA THR A 193 -12.17 -6.33 3.48
C THR A 193 -10.95 -6.35 4.38
N THR A 194 -10.10 -7.36 4.23
CA THR A 194 -8.83 -7.42 4.96
C THR A 194 -7.78 -8.22 4.20
N PHE A 195 -6.51 -7.90 4.46
CA PHE A 195 -5.35 -8.71 4.08
C PHE A 195 -4.34 -8.75 5.23
N SER A 196 -3.64 -9.88 5.37
CA SER A 196 -2.67 -10.09 6.44
C SER A 196 -1.37 -10.70 5.96
N TRP A 197 -0.27 -10.23 6.55
CA TRP A 197 1.03 -10.87 6.52
C TRP A 197 1.33 -11.49 7.88
N ALA A 198 1.12 -12.80 8.01
CA ALA A 198 1.36 -13.57 9.23
C ALA A 198 2.64 -14.42 9.10
N PRO A 199 3.85 -13.84 9.27
CA PRO A 199 5.11 -14.57 9.12
C PRO A 199 5.24 -15.72 10.11
N GLY A 200 4.70 -15.56 11.32
CA GLY A 200 4.74 -16.55 12.39
C GLY A 200 4.17 -17.92 12.03
N ILE A 201 3.25 -17.97 11.07
CA ILE A 201 2.69 -19.21 10.51
C ILE A 201 2.85 -19.31 8.99
N SER A 202 3.63 -18.41 8.39
CA SER A 202 3.82 -18.29 6.95
C SER A 202 2.48 -18.22 6.17
N SER A 203 1.63 -17.25 6.49
CA SER A 203 0.34 -17.07 5.80
C SER A 203 0.16 -15.62 5.31
N TYR A 204 -0.18 -15.46 4.04
CA TYR A 204 -0.24 -14.20 3.29
C TYR A 204 -1.56 -14.19 2.52
N THR A 205 -2.66 -13.95 3.24
CA THR A 205 -4.02 -14.12 2.73
C THR A 205 -4.90 -12.97 3.20
N GLY A 206 -6.02 -12.77 2.50
CA GLY A 206 -7.08 -11.86 2.90
C GLY A 206 -8.45 -12.43 2.63
N TYR A 207 -9.50 -11.65 2.81
CA TYR A 207 -10.82 -11.97 2.28
C TYR A 207 -11.74 -10.74 2.29
N ILE A 208 -12.88 -10.91 1.63
CA ILE A 208 -14.01 -9.98 1.58
C ILE A 208 -15.19 -10.62 2.30
N ALA A 209 -15.95 -9.85 3.08
CA ALA A 209 -17.22 -10.26 3.65
C ALA A 209 -18.29 -9.22 3.32
N ALA A 210 -19.44 -9.64 2.82
CA ALA A 210 -20.55 -8.73 2.57
C ALA A 210 -21.02 -8.07 3.87
N ASN A 211 -21.38 -6.79 3.81
CA ASN A 211 -22.00 -6.10 4.94
C ASN A 211 -23.50 -6.45 5.00
N SER A 212 -23.78 -7.71 5.33
CA SER A 212 -25.13 -8.28 5.41
C SER A 212 -25.08 -9.52 6.27
N VAL A 213 -25.97 -9.60 7.26
CA VAL A 213 -26.03 -10.71 8.24
C VAL A 213 -26.07 -12.09 7.58
N ASP A 214 -26.84 -12.24 6.50
CA ASP A 214 -27.03 -13.54 5.84
C ASP A 214 -25.94 -13.86 4.81
N LYS A 215 -25.35 -12.83 4.19
CA LYS A 215 -24.42 -12.98 3.06
C LYS A 215 -22.95 -12.91 3.45
N ASN A 216 -22.62 -12.40 4.64
CA ASN A 216 -21.22 -12.21 5.07
C ASN A 216 -20.43 -13.52 5.21
N LYS A 217 -21.11 -14.66 5.34
CA LYS A 217 -20.54 -16.01 5.45
C LYS A 217 -20.35 -16.74 4.12
N ILE A 218 -20.68 -16.10 2.98
CA ILE A 218 -20.48 -16.71 1.66
C ILE A 218 -18.99 -16.96 1.42
N VAL A 219 -18.14 -15.96 1.68
CA VAL A 219 -16.68 -16.10 1.59
C VAL A 219 -16.14 -16.49 2.96
N VAL A 220 -15.29 -17.51 2.98
CA VAL A 220 -14.71 -18.05 4.21
C VAL A 220 -13.22 -17.68 4.27
N PRO A 221 -12.70 -17.22 5.42
CA PRO A 221 -11.26 -17.05 5.62
C PRO A 221 -10.54 -18.37 5.35
N TYR A 222 -9.65 -18.38 4.36
CA TYR A 222 -9.03 -19.60 3.88
C TYR A 222 -7.56 -19.41 3.55
N LYS A 223 -6.74 -20.34 4.06
CA LYS A 223 -5.31 -20.42 3.77
C LYS A 223 -5.00 -21.80 3.20
N GLN A 224 -4.24 -21.81 2.10
CA GLN A 224 -3.65 -23.02 1.53
C GLN A 224 -2.34 -22.60 0.87
N ASN A 225 -1.28 -23.38 1.06
CA ASN A 225 0.04 -23.14 0.44
C ASN A 225 0.58 -21.73 0.68
N ASN A 226 0.45 -21.22 1.92
CA ASN A 226 0.84 -19.89 2.35
C ASN A 226 0.02 -18.70 1.80
N THR A 227 -0.67 -18.79 0.66
CA THR A 227 -1.30 -17.63 0.00
C THR A 227 -2.83 -17.58 0.11
N GLY A 228 -3.52 -18.71 0.02
CA GLY A 228 -4.97 -18.77 0.23
C GLY A 228 -5.79 -17.84 -0.69
N ASN A 229 -6.78 -17.18 -0.07
CA ASN A 229 -7.72 -16.29 -0.76
C ASN A 229 -7.01 -15.09 -1.45
N PHE A 230 -7.64 -14.53 -2.48
CA PHE A 230 -7.15 -13.52 -3.43
C PHE A 230 -6.01 -13.98 -4.35
N LEU A 231 -4.94 -14.55 -3.80
CA LEU A 231 -3.73 -14.83 -4.58
C LEU A 231 -3.83 -16.15 -5.34
N GLY A 232 -4.27 -17.20 -4.65
CA GLY A 232 -4.20 -18.56 -5.17
C GLY A 232 -2.75 -19.05 -5.32
N PHE A 233 -2.51 -20.03 -6.19
CA PHE A 233 -1.18 -20.65 -6.34
C PHE A 233 -0.97 -21.35 -7.69
N TYR A 234 0.28 -21.68 -7.98
CA TYR A 234 0.71 -22.45 -9.16
C TYR A 234 1.24 -23.82 -8.74
N THR A 235 0.96 -24.85 -9.55
CA THR A 235 1.66 -26.14 -9.45
C THR A 235 2.74 -26.19 -10.51
N VAL A 236 3.99 -26.08 -10.10
CA VAL A 236 5.17 -26.15 -10.99
C VAL A 236 5.82 -27.53 -10.87
N ASN A 237 6.13 -28.15 -12.01
CA ASN A 237 6.69 -29.49 -12.06
C ASN A 237 8.01 -29.59 -11.25
N GLY A 238 8.09 -30.57 -10.35
CA GLY A 238 9.27 -30.81 -9.51
C GLY A 238 9.50 -29.78 -8.40
N LYS A 239 8.57 -28.86 -8.14
CA LYS A 239 8.68 -27.82 -7.10
C LYS A 239 7.56 -27.94 -6.06
N LYS A 240 7.82 -27.50 -4.82
CA LYS A 240 6.76 -27.37 -3.81
C LYS A 240 5.79 -26.25 -4.19
N THR A 241 4.60 -26.26 -3.60
CA THR A 241 3.66 -25.13 -3.67
C THR A 241 3.74 -24.38 -2.35
N ASN A 242 4.70 -23.47 -2.25
CA ASN A 242 5.00 -22.66 -1.08
C ASN A 242 5.24 -21.20 -1.49
N ALA A 243 5.21 -20.29 -0.52
CA ALA A 243 5.56 -18.89 -0.71
C ALA A 243 6.40 -18.34 0.45
N THR A 244 7.31 -17.41 0.12
CA THR A 244 8.13 -16.66 1.08
C THR A 244 8.10 -15.17 0.71
N PRO A 245 7.87 -14.27 1.68
CA PRO A 245 7.80 -12.84 1.42
C PRO A 245 9.16 -12.26 1.08
N VAL A 246 9.16 -11.38 0.07
CA VAL A 246 10.27 -10.49 -0.27
C VAL A 246 9.92 -9.07 0.18
N VAL A 247 8.70 -8.61 -0.12
CA VAL A 247 8.11 -7.36 0.38
C VAL A 247 6.79 -7.70 1.07
N ASN A 248 6.69 -7.39 2.36
CA ASN A 248 5.56 -7.75 3.23
C ASN A 248 4.54 -6.61 3.39
N GLY A 249 4.27 -5.87 2.32
CA GLY A 249 3.26 -4.81 2.28
C GLY A 249 3.86 -3.40 2.20
N ILE A 250 3.51 -2.67 1.14
CA ILE A 250 3.62 -1.21 1.04
C ILE A 250 2.18 -0.69 1.01
N TYR A 251 1.83 0.20 1.94
CA TYR A 251 0.44 0.59 2.22
C TYR A 251 0.18 2.05 1.87
N GLN A 252 -0.97 2.30 1.24
CA GLN A 252 -1.57 3.62 1.07
C GLN A 252 -2.99 3.58 1.63
N LEU A 253 -3.33 4.48 2.57
CA LEU A 253 -4.66 4.58 3.18
C LEU A 253 -5.28 5.93 2.82
N ASP A 254 -6.55 5.94 2.40
CA ASP A 254 -7.31 7.15 2.06
C ASP A 254 -8.77 6.97 2.50
N GLY A 255 -9.16 7.59 3.61
CA GLY A 255 -10.49 7.42 4.20
C GLY A 255 -10.80 5.96 4.54
N ASP A 256 -11.87 5.41 3.96
CA ASP A 256 -12.28 4.00 4.08
C ASP A 256 -11.68 3.08 3.00
N ALA A 257 -10.71 3.58 2.22
CA ALA A 257 -10.03 2.85 1.16
C ALA A 257 -8.56 2.55 1.49
N TRP A 258 -8.02 1.47 0.91
CA TRP A 258 -6.60 1.16 1.02
C TRP A 258 -6.05 0.45 -0.21
N VAL A 259 -4.77 0.71 -0.51
CA VAL A 259 -3.96 -0.05 -1.47
C VAL A 259 -2.81 -0.72 -0.74
N MET A 260 -2.55 -1.98 -1.04
CA MET A 260 -1.38 -2.72 -0.56
C MET A 260 -0.67 -3.40 -1.71
N ASN A 261 0.63 -3.18 -1.82
CA ASN A 261 1.52 -3.89 -2.73
C ASN A 261 2.39 -4.91 -1.97
N GLY A 262 2.57 -6.10 -2.52
CA GLY A 262 3.33 -7.19 -1.93
C GLY A 262 4.17 -7.95 -2.94
N GLU A 263 5.19 -8.66 -2.46
CA GLU A 263 6.05 -9.50 -3.29
C GLU A 263 6.36 -10.83 -2.59
N LEU A 264 6.11 -11.94 -3.30
CA LEU A 264 6.32 -13.30 -2.84
C LEU A 264 7.20 -14.07 -3.82
N ASN A 265 8.24 -14.74 -3.32
CA ASN A 265 8.85 -15.85 -4.03
C ASN A 265 8.00 -17.09 -3.82
N THR A 266 7.57 -17.72 -4.91
CA THR A 266 6.69 -18.89 -4.90
C THR A 266 7.34 -20.09 -5.58
N ASN A 267 6.88 -21.28 -5.24
CA ASN A 267 7.34 -22.55 -5.80
C ASN A 267 8.86 -22.77 -5.68
N ASP A 268 9.37 -22.81 -4.44
CA ASP A 268 10.80 -22.89 -4.13
C ASP A 268 11.61 -21.77 -4.82
N ALA A 269 11.06 -20.56 -4.82
CA ALA A 269 11.59 -19.38 -5.50
C ALA A 269 11.84 -19.57 -7.02
N THR A 270 11.01 -20.41 -7.67
CA THR A 270 11.01 -20.55 -9.14
C THR A 270 10.24 -19.41 -9.80
N LEU A 271 9.23 -18.85 -9.12
CA LEU A 271 8.41 -17.73 -9.60
C LEU A 271 8.47 -16.58 -8.58
N ASN A 272 8.46 -15.35 -9.06
CA ASN A 272 8.28 -14.13 -8.24
C ASN A 272 6.90 -13.55 -8.55
N ASN A 273 6.02 -13.49 -7.55
CA ASN A 273 4.68 -12.95 -7.66
C ASN A 273 4.63 -11.59 -6.95
N ARG A 274 4.60 -10.52 -7.75
CA ARG A 274 4.35 -9.15 -7.27
C ARG A 274 2.87 -8.85 -7.47
N PHE A 275 2.20 -8.39 -6.43
CA PHE A 275 0.75 -8.19 -6.46
C PHE A 275 0.33 -6.94 -5.72
N ALA A 276 -0.85 -6.44 -6.07
CA ALA A 276 -1.47 -5.30 -5.43
C ALA A 276 -2.95 -5.58 -5.18
N ILE A 277 -3.46 -5.12 -4.05
CA ILE A 277 -4.89 -5.16 -3.72
C ILE A 277 -5.34 -3.74 -3.41
N TYR A 278 -6.40 -3.29 -4.08
CA TYR A 278 -7.07 -2.03 -3.81
C TYR A 278 -8.50 -2.28 -3.32
N SER A 279 -8.75 -1.96 -2.05
CA SER A 279 -10.11 -1.86 -1.52
C SER A 279 -10.61 -0.43 -1.71
N THR A 280 -11.55 -0.24 -2.64
CA THR A 280 -12.09 1.08 -3.01
C THR A 280 -13.02 1.64 -1.93
N PRO A 281 -13.26 2.96 -1.88
CA PRO A 281 -14.30 3.54 -1.02
C PRO A 281 -15.73 3.11 -1.46
N GLY A 282 -15.91 2.78 -2.75
CA GLY A 282 -17.11 2.14 -3.31
C GLY A 282 -17.17 0.64 -3.02
N ASN A 283 -17.80 -0.20 -3.83
CA ASN A 283 -17.99 -1.66 -3.62
C ASN A 283 -16.84 -2.56 -4.12
N ALA A 284 -16.05 -2.10 -5.09
CA ALA A 284 -15.00 -2.91 -5.73
C ALA A 284 -13.81 -3.27 -4.81
N VAL A 285 -13.28 -4.49 -4.96
CA VAL A 285 -11.94 -4.87 -4.49
C VAL A 285 -11.15 -5.35 -5.68
N VAL A 286 -10.08 -4.66 -6.03
CA VAL A 286 -9.28 -4.94 -7.22
C VAL A 286 -8.01 -5.68 -6.81
N TYR A 287 -7.74 -6.83 -7.44
CA TYR A 287 -6.50 -7.57 -7.34
C TYR A 287 -5.78 -7.50 -8.69
N LEU A 288 -4.53 -7.03 -8.66
CA LEU A 288 -3.61 -7.04 -9.80
C LEU A 288 -2.38 -7.87 -9.42
N ASP A 289 -1.80 -8.57 -10.38
CA ASP A 289 -0.44 -9.10 -10.22
C ASP A 289 0.41 -9.04 -11.48
N TYR A 290 1.68 -9.38 -11.27
CA TYR A 290 2.70 -9.55 -12.28
C TYR A 290 3.67 -10.64 -11.82
N VAL A 291 3.61 -11.79 -12.48
CA VAL A 291 4.38 -12.97 -12.13
C VAL A 291 5.54 -13.13 -13.11
N THR A 292 6.76 -13.22 -12.60
CA THR A 292 7.96 -13.49 -13.40
C THR A 292 8.62 -14.80 -13.02
N ALA A 293 9.29 -15.42 -13.98
CA ALA A 293 10.08 -16.61 -13.76
C ALA A 293 11.48 -16.25 -13.26
N LEU A 294 11.89 -16.81 -12.13
CA LEU A 294 13.26 -16.69 -11.61
C LEU A 294 14.16 -17.84 -12.10
N ALA A 295 13.57 -18.96 -12.51
CA ALA A 295 14.25 -20.10 -13.12
C ALA A 295 13.34 -20.72 -14.20
N ASP A 296 13.89 -21.55 -15.07
CA ASP A 296 13.11 -22.31 -16.04
C ASP A 296 12.19 -23.32 -15.34
N GLY A 297 11.03 -23.59 -15.95
CA GLY A 297 10.10 -24.56 -15.38
C GLY A 297 8.90 -24.86 -16.27
N THR A 298 7.98 -25.64 -15.71
CA THR A 298 6.72 -26.00 -16.36
C THR A 298 5.59 -25.91 -15.36
N ILE A 299 4.60 -25.07 -15.65
CA ILE A 299 3.35 -25.00 -14.90
C ILE A 299 2.44 -26.14 -15.38
N ASN A 300 1.91 -26.91 -14.44
CA ASN A 300 0.92 -27.97 -14.71
C ASN A 300 -0.50 -27.56 -14.32
N LYS A 301 -0.61 -26.61 -13.38
CA LYS A 301 -1.90 -26.12 -12.92
C LYS A 301 -1.79 -24.68 -12.42
N GLU A 302 -2.74 -23.86 -12.82
CA GLU A 302 -2.91 -22.48 -12.41
C GLU A 302 -4.20 -22.36 -11.62
N GLN A 303 -4.12 -21.82 -10.41
CA GLN A 303 -5.24 -21.71 -9.47
C GLN A 303 -5.23 -20.31 -8.85
N GLY A 304 -5.40 -19.28 -9.68
CA GLY A 304 -5.33 -17.87 -9.31
C GLY A 304 -6.65 -17.27 -8.83
N GLY A 305 -6.58 -16.15 -8.10
CA GLY A 305 -7.77 -15.41 -7.66
C GLY A 305 -8.60 -16.13 -6.59
N LEU A 306 -8.04 -17.16 -5.94
CA LEU A 306 -8.79 -18.13 -5.14
C LEU A 306 -9.75 -17.45 -4.16
N THR A 307 -10.99 -17.93 -4.09
CA THR A 307 -11.94 -17.56 -3.04
C THR A 307 -12.61 -18.83 -2.50
N ALA A 308 -12.51 -19.07 -1.20
CA ALA A 308 -13.23 -20.15 -0.56
C ALA A 308 -14.69 -19.74 -0.29
N ILE A 309 -15.62 -20.54 -0.81
CA ILE A 309 -17.05 -20.32 -0.76
C ILE A 309 -17.69 -21.34 0.18
N SER A 310 -18.44 -20.88 1.17
CA SER A 310 -19.18 -21.76 2.08
C SER A 310 -20.25 -22.54 1.32
N VAL A 311 -20.28 -23.85 1.47
CA VAL A 311 -21.31 -24.78 0.96
C VAL A 311 -21.89 -25.58 2.14
N ASP A 312 -22.05 -24.89 3.26
CA ASP A 312 -22.39 -25.44 4.57
C ASP A 312 -23.90 -25.42 4.84
N GLU A 313 -24.39 -26.29 5.70
CA GLU A 313 -25.78 -26.30 6.18
C GLU A 313 -26.15 -25.01 6.92
N LEU A 314 -25.19 -24.35 7.57
CA LEU A 314 -25.40 -23.01 8.16
C LEU A 314 -25.75 -21.95 7.12
N THR A 315 -25.19 -22.05 5.92
CA THR A 315 -25.27 -20.98 4.93
C THR A 315 -26.14 -21.41 3.76
N LYS A 316 -25.65 -22.32 2.93
CA LYS A 316 -26.36 -22.93 1.82
C LYS A 316 -25.56 -24.14 1.30
N PRO A 317 -26.09 -25.38 1.35
CA PRO A 317 -25.38 -26.58 0.88
C PRO A 317 -25.03 -26.59 -0.61
N GLN A 318 -25.80 -25.87 -1.43
CA GLN A 318 -25.58 -25.74 -2.87
C GLN A 318 -25.64 -24.27 -3.28
N ARG A 319 -24.63 -23.81 -4.01
CA ARG A 319 -24.54 -22.44 -4.52
C ARG A 319 -25.02 -22.37 -5.95
N THR A 320 -25.72 -21.29 -6.29
CA THR A 320 -26.06 -20.99 -7.68
C THR A 320 -25.00 -20.07 -8.26
N LEU A 321 -24.28 -20.58 -9.26
CA LEU A 321 -23.27 -19.85 -10.02
C LEU A 321 -23.91 -19.31 -11.29
N TYR A 322 -24.05 -18.00 -11.41
CA TYR A 322 -24.49 -17.30 -12.62
C TYR A 322 -23.27 -16.87 -13.42
N TYR A 323 -23.23 -17.16 -14.71
CA TYR A 323 -22.14 -16.79 -15.63
C TYR A 323 -22.62 -16.93 -17.07
N ALA A 324 -22.04 -16.17 -18.01
CA ALA A 324 -22.36 -16.24 -19.46
C ALA A 324 -23.88 -16.34 -19.77
N ASP A 325 -24.69 -15.54 -19.08
CA ASP A 325 -26.17 -15.52 -19.19
C ASP A 325 -26.88 -16.87 -18.91
N THR A 326 -26.21 -17.77 -18.19
CA THR A 326 -26.75 -19.04 -17.70
C THR A 326 -26.46 -19.22 -16.21
N HIS A 327 -26.89 -20.34 -15.62
CA HIS A 327 -26.57 -20.69 -14.24
C HIS A 327 -26.35 -22.19 -14.03
N LYS A 328 -25.61 -22.52 -12.97
CA LYS A 328 -25.40 -23.90 -12.50
C LYS A 328 -25.47 -23.96 -10.98
N GLN A 329 -26.20 -24.92 -10.45
CA GLN A 329 -26.15 -25.25 -9.02
C GLN A 329 -25.05 -26.28 -8.75
N SER A 330 -24.26 -26.06 -7.70
CA SER A 330 -23.18 -26.97 -7.30
C SER A 330 -22.92 -26.88 -5.81
N ASP A 331 -22.60 -28.02 -5.19
CA ASP A 331 -22.03 -28.11 -3.83
C ASP A 331 -20.49 -28.14 -3.84
N GLY A 332 -19.88 -28.15 -5.04
CA GLY A 332 -18.43 -28.24 -5.24
C GLY A 332 -17.83 -29.64 -5.07
N ALA A 333 -18.63 -30.69 -4.88
CA ALA A 333 -18.13 -32.07 -4.81
C ALA A 333 -17.55 -32.53 -6.16
N GLN A 334 -18.17 -32.09 -7.26
CA GLN A 334 -17.59 -32.20 -8.60
C GLN A 334 -16.91 -30.88 -8.98
N PHE A 335 -15.67 -30.98 -9.46
CA PHE A 335 -14.97 -29.83 -10.00
C PHE A 335 -15.54 -29.48 -11.38
N VAL A 336 -15.92 -28.22 -11.56
CA VAL A 336 -16.48 -27.72 -12.82
C VAL A 336 -15.64 -26.54 -13.32
N THR A 337 -15.40 -26.48 -14.62
CA THR A 337 -14.83 -25.31 -15.27
C THR A 337 -15.84 -24.68 -16.22
N PHE A 338 -15.71 -23.38 -16.43
CA PHE A 338 -16.55 -22.62 -17.35
C PHE A 338 -15.78 -21.40 -17.88
N THR A 339 -16.10 -20.99 -19.11
CA THR A 339 -15.51 -19.82 -19.75
C THR A 339 -16.47 -18.65 -19.62
N SER A 340 -16.10 -17.65 -18.84
CA SER A 340 -16.85 -16.40 -18.65
C SER A 340 -15.91 -15.36 -18.04
N PRO A 341 -15.98 -14.07 -18.42
CA PRO A 341 -15.19 -13.02 -17.78
C PRO A 341 -15.77 -12.59 -16.43
N TRP A 342 -16.86 -13.21 -15.99
CA TRP A 342 -17.48 -12.97 -14.69
C TRP A 342 -18.24 -14.19 -14.16
N VAL A 343 -18.43 -14.21 -12.85
CA VAL A 343 -19.34 -15.13 -12.16
C VAL A 343 -20.00 -14.40 -11.00
N ASN A 344 -21.27 -14.71 -10.75
CA ASN A 344 -21.96 -14.28 -9.55
C ASN A 344 -22.46 -15.49 -8.76
N ILE A 345 -22.31 -15.44 -7.44
CA ILE A 345 -22.83 -16.46 -6.53
C ILE A 345 -24.07 -15.94 -5.83
N ASP A 346 -25.19 -16.65 -6.01
CA ASP A 346 -26.47 -16.45 -5.32
C ASP A 346 -27.06 -15.03 -5.41
N ASN A 347 -26.75 -14.24 -6.45
CA ASN A 347 -27.09 -12.80 -6.53
C ASN A 347 -26.56 -12.01 -5.32
N ALA A 348 -25.34 -12.34 -4.87
CA ALA A 348 -24.76 -11.76 -3.67
C ALA A 348 -23.25 -11.46 -3.78
N LEU A 349 -22.47 -12.31 -4.45
CA LEU A 349 -21.03 -12.13 -4.60
C LEU A 349 -20.69 -12.12 -6.09
N GLY A 350 -20.27 -10.98 -6.61
CA GLY A 350 -19.84 -10.81 -8.00
C GLY A 350 -18.33 -10.85 -8.11
N ILE A 351 -17.82 -11.57 -9.11
CA ILE A 351 -16.40 -11.63 -9.42
C ILE A 351 -16.22 -11.44 -10.92
N VAL A 352 -15.35 -10.50 -11.29
CA VAL A 352 -14.99 -10.17 -12.67
C VAL A 352 -13.51 -10.52 -12.86
N SER A 353 -13.19 -11.27 -13.90
CA SER A 353 -11.81 -11.53 -14.30
C SER A 353 -11.77 -11.69 -15.81
N HIS A 354 -11.22 -10.69 -16.48
CA HIS A 354 -10.97 -10.76 -17.92
C HIS A 354 -9.60 -11.40 -18.16
N GLY A 355 -9.56 -12.37 -19.07
CA GLY A 355 -8.35 -13.11 -19.43
C GLY A 355 -8.67 -14.25 -20.39
N ASP A 356 -7.64 -14.97 -20.81
CA ASP A 356 -7.71 -16.12 -21.71
C ASP A 356 -7.98 -17.45 -20.97
N LYS A 357 -8.21 -17.38 -19.65
CA LYS A 357 -8.33 -18.54 -18.77
C LYS A 357 -9.78 -18.83 -18.40
N GLN A 358 -10.03 -20.08 -18.02
CA GLN A 358 -11.33 -20.49 -17.51
C GLN A 358 -11.47 -20.08 -16.04
N MET A 359 -12.71 -20.08 -15.56
CA MET A 359 -13.00 -20.12 -14.14
C MET A 359 -13.23 -21.56 -13.70
N GLY A 360 -12.90 -21.87 -12.45
CA GLY A 360 -13.10 -23.20 -11.86
C GLY A 360 -13.84 -23.13 -10.52
N PHE A 361 -14.76 -24.05 -10.26
CA PHE A 361 -15.44 -24.18 -8.96
C PHE A 361 -15.48 -25.65 -8.52
N GLY A 362 -15.04 -25.96 -7.31
CA GLY A 362 -15.02 -27.34 -6.82
C GLY A 362 -14.15 -27.54 -5.58
N ASP A 363 -13.48 -28.68 -5.49
CA ASP A 363 -12.56 -29.02 -4.39
C ASP A 363 -13.22 -28.91 -3.01
N ARG A 364 -14.46 -29.41 -2.89
CA ARG A 364 -15.22 -29.39 -1.63
C ARG A 364 -14.45 -30.11 -0.52
N ALA A 365 -14.26 -29.41 0.60
CA ALA A 365 -13.60 -29.94 1.78
C ALA A 365 -14.22 -29.38 3.06
N ASN A 366 -14.02 -30.08 4.17
CA ASN A 366 -14.27 -29.50 5.49
C ASN A 366 -13.08 -28.60 5.86
N ASN A 367 -13.34 -27.32 6.07
CA ASN A 367 -12.37 -26.35 6.54
C ASN A 367 -12.88 -25.77 7.86
N ASN A 368 -12.29 -26.21 8.97
CA ASN A 368 -12.59 -25.66 10.29
C ASN A 368 -14.08 -25.72 10.65
N SER A 369 -14.67 -26.92 10.54
CA SER A 369 -16.08 -27.18 10.86
C SER A 369 -17.09 -26.55 9.88
N VAL A 370 -16.62 -26.00 8.76
CA VAL A 370 -17.44 -25.43 7.69
C VAL A 370 -17.10 -26.11 6.38
N MET A 371 -18.11 -26.62 5.66
CA MET A 371 -17.91 -27.13 4.32
C MET A 371 -17.65 -25.97 3.36
N THR A 372 -16.53 -26.02 2.64
CA THR A 372 -16.14 -25.01 1.66
C THR A 372 -15.83 -25.64 0.32
N ALA A 373 -16.20 -24.94 -0.75
CA ALA A 373 -15.74 -25.18 -2.12
C ALA A 373 -14.86 -24.00 -2.54
N LYS A 374 -14.05 -24.18 -3.57
CA LYS A 374 -13.06 -23.22 -4.04
C LYS A 374 -13.45 -22.68 -5.39
N LEU A 375 -13.55 -21.36 -5.50
CA LEU A 375 -13.68 -20.66 -6.76
C LEU A 375 -12.31 -20.12 -7.19
N TYR A 376 -11.95 -20.37 -8.44
CA TYR A 376 -10.74 -19.91 -9.09
C TYR A 376 -11.14 -19.02 -10.28
N PRO A 377 -11.09 -17.68 -10.16
CA PRO A 377 -11.34 -16.75 -11.26
C PRO A 377 -10.36 -16.89 -12.43
N SER A 378 -9.17 -17.44 -12.16
CA SER A 378 -8.16 -17.73 -13.17
C SER A 378 -7.67 -19.17 -13.00
N TYR A 379 -8.16 -20.08 -13.85
CA TYR A 379 -7.93 -21.52 -13.76
C TYR A 379 -7.47 -22.10 -15.09
N SER A 380 -6.42 -22.93 -15.03
CA SER A 380 -5.95 -23.72 -16.16
C SER A 380 -5.27 -25.01 -15.68
N THR A 381 -5.49 -26.10 -16.41
CA THR A 381 -4.71 -27.35 -16.30
C THR A 381 -3.84 -27.60 -17.53
N THR A 382 -3.77 -26.63 -18.44
CA THR A 382 -2.93 -26.71 -19.63
C THR A 382 -1.48 -26.57 -19.21
N SER A 383 -0.67 -27.59 -19.51
CA SER A 383 0.76 -27.55 -19.22
C SER A 383 1.46 -26.49 -20.09
N ARG A 384 2.29 -25.65 -19.47
CA ARG A 384 3.02 -24.57 -20.14
C ARG A 384 4.44 -24.45 -19.60
N ALA A 385 5.42 -24.47 -20.50
CA ALA A 385 6.81 -24.17 -20.17
C ALA A 385 7.05 -22.66 -20.09
N PHE A 386 8.02 -22.26 -19.26
CA PHE A 386 8.46 -20.87 -19.13
C PHE A 386 9.97 -20.81 -18.90
N HIS A 387 10.56 -19.67 -19.22
CA HIS A 387 12.00 -19.42 -19.12
C HIS A 387 12.32 -18.33 -18.10
N ALA A 388 13.46 -18.45 -17.42
CA ALA A 388 13.94 -17.45 -16.49
C ALA A 388 13.95 -16.04 -17.12
N GLY A 389 13.47 -15.06 -16.37
CA GLY A 389 13.35 -13.66 -16.80
C GLY A 389 12.06 -13.33 -17.55
N THR A 390 11.24 -14.32 -17.93
CA THR A 390 9.99 -14.04 -18.68
C THR A 390 8.81 -13.70 -17.78
N LYS A 391 7.90 -12.86 -18.29
CA LYS A 391 6.56 -12.65 -17.71
C LYS A 391 5.74 -13.94 -17.87
N VAL A 392 5.36 -14.53 -16.74
CA VAL A 392 4.53 -15.74 -16.67
C VAL A 392 3.05 -15.37 -16.71
N ASP A 393 2.65 -14.34 -15.96
CA ASP A 393 1.26 -13.94 -15.80
C ASP A 393 1.10 -12.47 -15.41
N SER A 394 -0.07 -11.90 -15.70
CA SER A 394 -0.47 -10.60 -15.20
C SER A 394 -2.00 -10.54 -15.10
N ARG A 395 -2.51 -10.92 -13.94
CA ARG A 395 -3.94 -11.18 -13.70
C ARG A 395 -4.62 -9.93 -13.17
N ASN A 396 -5.88 -9.80 -13.52
CA ASN A 396 -6.79 -8.78 -13.01
C ASN A 396 -8.08 -9.45 -12.52
N VAL A 397 -8.41 -9.26 -11.24
CA VAL A 397 -9.63 -9.79 -10.65
C VAL A 397 -10.31 -8.72 -9.81
N VAL A 398 -11.62 -8.56 -9.97
CA VAL A 398 -12.42 -7.63 -9.17
C VAL A 398 -13.49 -8.39 -8.42
N TYR A 399 -13.65 -8.09 -7.13
CA TYR A 399 -14.65 -8.70 -6.25
C TYR A 399 -15.65 -7.65 -5.78
N TYR A 400 -16.92 -8.03 -5.71
CA TYR A 400 -18.03 -7.18 -5.29
C TYR A 400 -18.96 -7.94 -4.34
N SER A 401 -19.45 -7.25 -3.32
CA SER A 401 -20.45 -7.80 -2.37
C SER A 401 -21.83 -7.22 -2.64
N ASN A 402 -22.88 -7.89 -2.16
CA ASN A 402 -24.27 -7.44 -2.24
C ASN A 402 -24.74 -7.06 -3.65
N ILE A 403 -24.19 -7.72 -4.68
CA ILE A 403 -24.46 -7.41 -6.09
C ILE A 403 -25.20 -8.57 -6.77
N THR A 404 -26.14 -8.25 -7.65
CA THR A 404 -26.86 -9.24 -8.47
C THR A 404 -26.01 -9.76 -9.63
N ALA A 405 -26.43 -10.87 -10.24
CA ALA A 405 -25.79 -11.39 -11.45
C ALA A 405 -25.86 -10.39 -12.62
N ALA A 406 -26.98 -9.67 -12.78
CA ALA A 406 -27.15 -8.68 -13.83
C ALA A 406 -26.20 -7.48 -13.63
N GLU A 407 -26.06 -6.99 -12.40
CA GLU A 407 -25.10 -5.94 -12.08
C GLU A 407 -23.65 -6.43 -12.22
N THR A 408 -23.34 -7.68 -11.83
CA THR A 408 -22.00 -8.28 -12.01
C THR A 408 -21.64 -8.34 -13.48
N LYS A 409 -22.58 -8.75 -14.34
CA LYS A 409 -22.40 -8.72 -15.80
C LYS A 409 -22.12 -7.29 -16.28
N ARG A 410 -22.89 -6.30 -15.84
CA ARG A 410 -22.67 -4.89 -16.19
C ARG A 410 -21.27 -4.41 -15.76
N MET A 411 -20.83 -4.73 -14.54
CA MET A 411 -19.47 -4.40 -14.08
C MET A 411 -18.40 -5.08 -14.95
N SER A 412 -18.66 -6.30 -15.42
CA SER A 412 -17.78 -7.00 -16.36
C SER A 412 -17.76 -6.33 -17.74
N ASP A 413 -18.91 -5.90 -18.26
CA ASP A 413 -19.03 -5.22 -19.55
C ASP A 413 -18.37 -3.83 -19.53
N GLU A 414 -18.35 -3.16 -18.38
CA GLU A 414 -17.75 -1.84 -18.17
C GLU A 414 -16.28 -1.88 -17.72
N TYR A 415 -15.74 -3.06 -17.45
CA TYR A 415 -14.34 -3.26 -17.05
C TYR A 415 -13.39 -3.08 -18.24
N ILE A 416 -12.28 -2.38 -18.03
CA ILE A 416 -11.22 -2.22 -19.04
C ILE A 416 -9.88 -2.63 -18.44
N SER A 417 -9.25 -3.66 -19.00
CA SER A 417 -7.87 -4.00 -18.69
C SER A 417 -6.92 -3.00 -19.36
N LEU A 418 -5.90 -2.57 -18.62
CA LEU A 418 -4.81 -1.75 -19.14
C LEU A 418 -3.51 -2.56 -19.33
N THR A 419 -3.53 -3.87 -19.05
CA THR A 419 -2.34 -4.73 -19.06
C THR A 419 -1.54 -4.65 -20.36
N ASP A 420 -2.22 -4.63 -21.51
CA ASP A 420 -1.57 -4.54 -22.83
C ASP A 420 -1.31 -3.10 -23.30
N LYS A 421 -1.74 -2.10 -22.53
CA LYS A 421 -1.53 -0.68 -22.81
C LYS A 421 -0.37 -0.07 -22.01
N LEU A 422 0.13 -0.80 -21.02
CA LEU A 422 1.16 -0.35 -20.10
C LEU A 422 2.51 -0.99 -20.44
N PRO A 423 3.64 -0.33 -20.12
CA PRO A 423 4.95 -0.89 -20.39
C PRO A 423 5.24 -2.14 -19.55
N GLU A 424 6.28 -2.89 -19.94
CA GLU A 424 6.72 -4.08 -19.20
C GLU A 424 6.98 -3.74 -17.72
N GLY A 425 6.59 -4.66 -16.83
CA GLY A 425 6.69 -4.48 -15.38
C GLY A 425 5.54 -3.70 -14.75
N TRP A 426 4.61 -3.17 -15.53
CA TRP A 426 3.37 -2.56 -15.06
C TRP A 426 2.15 -3.47 -15.27
N ASN A 427 1.11 -3.24 -14.48
CA ASN A 427 -0.23 -3.74 -14.73
C ASN A 427 -1.26 -2.69 -14.27
N GLY A 428 -2.49 -2.77 -14.77
CA GLY A 428 -3.53 -1.82 -14.41
C GLY A 428 -4.90 -2.17 -14.93
N ALA A 429 -5.90 -1.51 -14.36
CA ALA A 429 -7.29 -1.66 -14.75
C ALA A 429 -8.08 -0.38 -14.49
N LEU A 430 -9.11 -0.15 -15.31
CA LEU A 430 -10.20 0.77 -15.05
C LEU A 430 -11.44 -0.05 -14.69
N VAL A 431 -11.92 0.12 -13.47
CA VAL A 431 -12.94 -0.72 -12.84
C VAL A 431 -14.20 0.09 -12.59
N ALA A 432 -15.36 -0.45 -12.97
CA ALA A 432 -16.65 0.13 -12.68
C ALA A 432 -17.15 -0.25 -11.28
N ASP A 433 -17.99 0.59 -10.69
CA ASP A 433 -18.70 0.30 -9.46
C ASP A 433 -20.22 0.45 -9.64
N PRO A 434 -21.07 -0.19 -8.81
CA PRO A 434 -22.52 -0.18 -9.03
C PRO A 434 -23.18 1.20 -9.04
N ASP A 435 -22.58 2.20 -8.38
CA ASP A 435 -23.03 3.59 -8.39
C ASP A 435 -22.60 4.36 -9.66
N GLY A 436 -21.83 3.72 -10.53
CA GLY A 436 -21.29 4.26 -11.78
C GLY A 436 -19.86 4.79 -11.66
N THR A 437 -19.34 5.05 -10.45
CA THR A 437 -17.97 5.54 -10.24
C THR A 437 -16.96 4.63 -10.95
N ARG A 438 -15.88 5.22 -11.48
CA ARG A 438 -14.77 4.48 -12.07
C ARG A 438 -13.54 4.60 -11.19
N TYR A 439 -12.88 3.47 -10.99
CA TYR A 439 -11.62 3.38 -10.26
C TYR A 439 -10.50 3.00 -11.22
N LEU A 440 -9.54 3.91 -11.42
CA LEU A 440 -8.29 3.61 -12.08
C LEU A 440 -7.32 3.06 -11.03
N MET A 441 -6.73 1.90 -11.30
CA MET A 441 -5.61 1.34 -10.55
C MET A 441 -4.48 1.03 -11.50
N LEU A 442 -3.30 1.60 -11.24
CA LEU A 442 -2.06 1.33 -11.93
C LEU A 442 -1.04 0.87 -10.89
N SER A 443 -0.31 -0.20 -11.17
CA SER A 443 0.75 -0.69 -10.29
C SER A 443 2.04 -0.88 -11.06
N ASN A 444 3.10 -0.21 -10.62
CA ASN A 444 4.45 -0.50 -11.07
C ASN A 444 5.00 -1.64 -10.23
N PHE A 445 5.08 -2.84 -10.80
CA PHE A 445 5.62 -3.98 -10.08
C PHE A 445 7.14 -4.01 -10.16
N MET A 446 7.73 -3.84 -11.33
CA MET A 446 9.19 -4.01 -11.50
C MET A 446 9.82 -3.16 -12.61
N SER A 447 9.07 -2.24 -13.18
CA SER A 447 9.59 -1.31 -14.17
C SER A 447 10.45 -0.25 -13.50
N ASP A 448 11.46 0.23 -14.22
CA ASP A 448 12.27 1.38 -13.86
C ASP A 448 11.89 2.62 -14.68
N SER A 449 10.78 2.54 -15.41
CA SER A 449 10.32 3.55 -16.37
C SER A 449 8.89 3.93 -16.07
N LYS A 450 8.54 5.19 -16.39
CA LYS A 450 7.18 5.73 -16.26
C LYS A 450 6.20 4.93 -17.12
N ALA A 451 4.94 4.87 -16.70
CA ALA A 451 3.86 4.39 -17.55
C ALA A 451 3.28 5.55 -18.37
N GLU A 452 3.30 5.42 -19.69
CA GLU A 452 2.67 6.38 -20.60
C GLU A 452 1.65 5.67 -21.49
N PHE A 453 0.41 6.14 -21.49
CA PHE A 453 -0.66 5.51 -22.25
C PHE A 453 -1.81 6.49 -22.52
N ASP A 454 -2.61 6.19 -23.55
CA ASP A 454 -3.84 6.93 -23.84
C ASP A 454 -5.00 6.39 -22.99
N MET A 455 -5.70 7.30 -22.30
CA MET A 455 -6.84 6.92 -21.47
C MET A 455 -7.96 6.30 -22.31
N PRO A 456 -8.45 5.09 -21.95
CA PRO A 456 -9.53 4.48 -22.69
C PRO A 456 -10.84 5.26 -22.52
N ALA A 457 -11.58 5.39 -23.61
CA ALA A 457 -12.97 5.85 -23.55
C ALA A 457 -13.87 4.78 -22.92
N THR A 458 -14.85 5.23 -22.15
CA THR A 458 -15.94 4.42 -21.60
C THR A 458 -17.25 4.78 -22.29
N SER A 459 -18.35 4.12 -21.94
CA SER A 459 -19.70 4.52 -22.36
C SER A 459 -20.10 5.94 -21.93
N LEU A 460 -19.43 6.51 -20.93
CA LEU A 460 -19.63 7.88 -20.46
C LEU A 460 -18.64 8.89 -21.07
N GLY A 461 -17.66 8.42 -21.84
CA GLY A 461 -16.53 9.21 -22.32
C GLY A 461 -15.21 8.84 -21.65
N ILE A 462 -14.19 9.66 -21.86
CA ILE A 462 -12.84 9.52 -21.30
C ILE A 462 -12.86 9.97 -19.84
N PRO A 463 -12.48 9.11 -18.88
CA PRO A 463 -12.50 9.46 -17.47
C PRO A 463 -11.44 10.52 -17.12
N VAL A 464 -11.82 11.50 -16.31
CA VAL A 464 -10.88 12.49 -15.74
C VAL A 464 -10.28 11.93 -14.45
N VAL A 465 -8.96 11.79 -14.34
CA VAL A 465 -8.30 11.13 -13.20
C VAL A 465 -7.37 12.08 -12.42
N LYS A 466 -6.89 11.64 -11.25
CA LYS A 466 -5.96 12.42 -10.41
C LYS A 466 -4.65 12.72 -11.12
N GLN A 467 -4.19 11.81 -11.98
CA GLN A 467 -3.05 12.09 -12.84
C GLN A 467 -3.49 12.99 -13.99
N PRO A 468 -2.76 14.08 -14.26
CA PRO A 468 -3.05 14.95 -15.38
C PRO A 468 -3.00 14.17 -16.69
N SER A 469 -4.04 14.34 -17.49
CA SER A 469 -4.10 13.89 -18.87
C SER A 469 -3.83 15.09 -19.77
N ILE A 470 -2.84 14.99 -20.65
CA ILE A 470 -2.50 16.01 -21.64
C ILE A 470 -2.89 15.47 -23.00
N MET A 471 -3.93 16.05 -23.60
CA MET A 471 -4.50 15.56 -24.87
C MET A 471 -4.78 14.04 -24.81
N GLY A 472 -5.42 13.58 -23.73
CA GLY A 472 -5.83 12.18 -23.56
C GLY A 472 -4.71 11.23 -23.10
N ARG A 473 -3.45 11.68 -23.12
CA ARG A 473 -2.29 10.90 -22.70
C ARG A 473 -1.98 11.14 -21.23
N VAL A 474 -1.82 10.06 -20.48
CA VAL A 474 -1.46 10.08 -19.06
C VAL A 474 -0.03 9.55 -18.91
N SER A 475 0.77 10.22 -18.08
CA SER A 475 2.10 9.78 -17.65
C SER A 475 2.10 9.58 -16.13
N VAL A 476 2.54 8.40 -15.68
CA VAL A 476 2.54 8.02 -14.26
C VAL A 476 3.92 7.53 -13.85
N ALA A 477 4.51 8.20 -12.86
CA ALA A 477 5.76 7.81 -12.23
C ALA A 477 5.50 7.38 -10.79
N VAL A 478 5.52 6.07 -10.52
CA VAL A 478 5.55 5.54 -9.14
C VAL A 478 6.64 4.49 -9.04
N GLU A 479 7.24 4.38 -7.85
CA GLU A 479 8.34 3.45 -7.59
C GLU A 479 7.89 1.98 -7.67
N GLN A 480 8.86 1.07 -7.78
CA GLN A 480 8.58 -0.36 -7.82
C GLN A 480 7.80 -0.84 -6.59
N ASN A 481 6.91 -1.81 -6.80
CA ASN A 481 5.95 -2.29 -5.81
C ASN A 481 5.10 -1.15 -5.21
N SER A 482 4.77 -0.13 -6.00
CA SER A 482 3.83 0.93 -5.62
C SER A 482 2.70 1.05 -6.63
N SER A 483 1.60 1.65 -6.19
CA SER A 483 0.43 1.87 -7.02
C SER A 483 0.04 3.34 -7.07
N SER A 484 -0.60 3.72 -8.16
CA SER A 484 -1.35 4.97 -8.30
C SER A 484 -2.82 4.62 -8.49
N VAL A 485 -3.70 5.25 -7.71
CA VAL A 485 -5.15 5.04 -7.76
C VAL A 485 -5.91 6.34 -7.90
N SER A 486 -7.02 6.29 -8.62
CA SER A 486 -7.92 7.44 -8.79
C SER A 486 -9.37 6.97 -8.85
N ALA A 487 -10.24 7.65 -8.10
CA ALA A 487 -11.68 7.49 -8.16
C ALA A 487 -12.26 8.66 -8.95
N THR A 488 -12.98 8.38 -10.03
CA THR A 488 -13.54 9.42 -10.90
C THR A 488 -15.02 9.25 -11.13
N ARG A 489 -15.68 10.41 -11.15
CA ARG A 489 -17.09 10.60 -11.46
C ARG A 489 -17.27 11.52 -12.66
N PHE A 490 -16.20 12.00 -13.28
CA PHE A 490 -16.21 12.96 -14.38
C PHE A 490 -15.68 12.34 -15.67
N PHE A 491 -16.32 12.70 -16.79
CA PHE A 491 -15.98 12.20 -18.11
C PHE A 491 -16.08 13.31 -19.16
N VAL A 492 -15.23 13.23 -20.17
CA VAL A 492 -15.24 14.12 -21.35
C VAL A 492 -15.37 13.31 -22.62
N ASP A 493 -15.91 13.89 -23.68
CA ASP A 493 -16.09 13.21 -24.98
C ASP A 493 -14.89 13.38 -25.94
N ASP A 494 -14.04 14.37 -25.71
CA ASP A 494 -12.93 14.71 -26.61
C ASP A 494 -11.56 14.51 -25.94
N SER A 495 -10.70 13.71 -26.58
CA SER A 495 -9.34 13.44 -26.10
C SER A 495 -8.38 14.61 -26.28
N SER A 496 -8.71 15.65 -27.05
CA SER A 496 -7.85 16.82 -27.23
C SER A 496 -7.79 17.72 -25.98
N LEU A 497 -8.67 17.51 -25.01
CA LEU A 497 -8.69 18.24 -23.75
C LEU A 497 -7.54 17.81 -22.83
N CYS A 498 -7.02 18.78 -22.07
CA CYS A 498 -6.21 18.51 -20.89
C CYS A 498 -7.13 18.41 -19.67
N THR A 499 -7.01 17.38 -18.84
CA THR A 499 -7.94 17.14 -17.73
C THR A 499 -7.22 16.66 -16.47
N VAL A 500 -7.69 17.07 -15.29
CA VAL A 500 -7.18 16.57 -14.01
C VAL A 500 -8.26 16.68 -12.92
N LEU A 501 -8.30 15.73 -11.99
CA LEU A 501 -9.09 15.87 -10.76
C LEU A 501 -8.38 16.78 -9.76
N ASP A 502 -9.14 17.48 -8.94
CA ASP A 502 -8.56 18.21 -7.81
C ASP A 502 -7.85 17.25 -6.86
N SER A 503 -6.68 17.64 -6.37
CA SER A 503 -5.86 16.79 -5.48
C SER A 503 -6.52 16.50 -4.13
N ALA A 504 -7.41 17.38 -3.67
CA ALA A 504 -8.04 17.30 -2.35
C ALA A 504 -9.52 16.89 -2.40
N ASP A 505 -10.19 17.04 -3.54
CA ASP A 505 -11.62 16.73 -3.67
C ASP A 505 -11.96 16.01 -4.99
N ASN A 506 -12.31 14.72 -4.91
CA ASN A 506 -12.73 13.92 -6.06
C ASN A 506 -14.06 14.39 -6.68
N ASN A 507 -14.78 15.34 -6.07
CA ASN A 507 -15.97 15.99 -6.63
C ASN A 507 -15.64 17.26 -7.42
N VAL A 508 -14.35 17.57 -7.62
CA VAL A 508 -13.89 18.70 -8.43
C VAL A 508 -12.95 18.19 -9.52
N ALA A 509 -13.13 18.70 -10.74
CA ALA A 509 -12.27 18.43 -11.88
C ALA A 509 -11.97 19.72 -12.66
N TYR A 510 -10.86 19.73 -13.39
CA TYR A 510 -10.49 20.82 -14.28
C TYR A 510 -10.31 20.26 -15.69
N ILE A 511 -10.84 20.99 -16.66
CA ILE A 511 -10.68 20.69 -18.09
C ILE A 511 -10.16 21.94 -18.80
N GLN A 512 -9.18 21.78 -19.68
CA GLN A 512 -8.57 22.87 -20.46
C GLN A 512 -8.66 22.53 -21.94
N ALA A 513 -9.29 23.43 -22.69
CA ALA A 513 -9.27 23.38 -24.15
C ALA A 513 -7.91 23.84 -24.66
N MET A 514 -7.33 23.08 -25.59
CA MET A 514 -6.05 23.41 -26.24
C MET A 514 -6.25 24.08 -27.61
N ALA A 515 -7.51 24.24 -28.04
CA ALA A 515 -7.85 24.90 -29.29
C ALA A 515 -7.83 26.42 -29.14
N ASP A 516 -7.36 27.13 -30.17
CA ASP A 516 -7.35 28.60 -30.23
C ASP A 516 -8.75 29.21 -30.47
N CYS A 517 -9.81 28.41 -30.44
CA CYS A 517 -11.18 28.82 -30.65
C CYS A 517 -12.12 28.22 -29.59
N GLU A 518 -13.27 28.87 -29.40
CA GLU A 518 -14.30 28.31 -28.54
C GLU A 518 -14.97 27.09 -29.21
N CYS A 519 -14.56 25.91 -28.76
CA CYS A 519 -15.12 24.63 -29.17
C CYS A 519 -16.21 24.16 -28.20
N GLU A 520 -17.15 23.37 -28.71
CA GLU A 520 -18.16 22.69 -27.90
C GLU A 520 -17.63 21.32 -27.45
N TYR A 521 -17.78 21.02 -26.17
CA TYR A 521 -17.39 19.76 -25.54
C TYR A 521 -18.55 19.22 -24.71
N VAL A 522 -18.67 17.90 -24.59
CA VAL A 522 -19.66 17.26 -23.70
C VAL A 522 -18.97 16.74 -22.45
N VAL A 523 -19.39 17.26 -21.31
CA VAL A 523 -18.96 16.80 -19.99
C VAL A 523 -20.07 16.00 -19.33
N ARG A 524 -19.69 14.89 -18.69
CA ARG A 524 -20.60 14.07 -17.89
C ARG A 524 -20.09 13.94 -16.47
N ALA A 525 -21.02 13.95 -15.51
CA ALA A 525 -20.73 13.69 -14.12
C ALA A 525 -21.72 12.70 -13.52
N ILE A 526 -21.25 11.81 -12.64
CA ILE A 526 -22.09 10.86 -11.90
C ILE A 526 -22.46 11.50 -10.58
N THR A 527 -23.72 11.84 -10.36
CA THR A 527 -24.23 12.46 -9.13
C THR A 527 -25.08 11.46 -8.33
N GLY A 528 -25.59 11.87 -7.16
CA GLY A 528 -26.46 11.02 -6.33
C GLY A 528 -27.76 10.57 -7.03
N LYS A 529 -28.18 11.28 -8.09
CA LYS A 529 -29.37 10.98 -8.91
C LYS A 529 -29.06 10.30 -10.25
N GLY A 530 -27.80 10.00 -10.54
CA GLY A 530 -27.36 9.37 -11.79
C GLY A 530 -26.45 10.26 -12.63
N VAL A 531 -26.38 9.99 -13.94
CA VAL A 531 -25.49 10.71 -14.85
C VAL A 531 -26.12 12.04 -15.27
N VAL A 532 -25.39 13.13 -15.06
CA VAL A 532 -25.72 14.47 -15.57
C VAL A 532 -24.78 14.78 -16.74
N GLU A 533 -25.35 15.23 -17.85
CA GLU A 533 -24.61 15.64 -19.06
C GLU A 533 -24.80 17.14 -19.29
N LYS A 534 -23.71 17.83 -19.67
CA LYS A 534 -23.75 19.23 -20.12
C LYS A 534 -22.87 19.41 -21.35
N THR A 535 -23.37 20.17 -22.32
CA THR A 535 -22.53 20.74 -23.37
C THR A 535 -21.96 22.07 -22.88
N VAL A 536 -20.65 22.22 -22.96
CA VAL A 536 -19.92 23.43 -22.57
C VAL A 536 -19.17 23.97 -23.77
N LYS A 537 -19.01 25.29 -23.84
CA LYS A 537 -18.26 25.95 -24.91
C LYS A 537 -17.14 26.77 -24.29
N THR A 538 -15.89 26.49 -24.66
CA THR A 538 -14.73 27.17 -24.07
C THR A 538 -13.51 27.09 -25.00
N ALA A 539 -12.64 28.09 -24.88
CA ALA A 539 -11.26 28.09 -25.39
C ALA A 539 -10.24 28.10 -24.23
N GLY A 540 -10.72 28.01 -22.98
CA GLY A 540 -9.96 28.17 -21.75
C GLY A 540 -10.10 26.98 -20.81
N CYS A 541 -9.93 27.22 -19.51
CA CYS A 541 -10.10 26.21 -18.47
C CYS A 541 -11.44 26.36 -17.76
N LEU A 542 -12.13 25.24 -17.59
CA LEU A 542 -13.33 25.13 -16.78
C LEU A 542 -13.07 24.27 -15.54
N LYS A 543 -13.59 24.71 -14.41
CA LYS A 543 -13.76 23.92 -13.19
C LYS A 543 -15.14 23.29 -13.19
N LEU A 544 -15.18 21.98 -13.01
CA LEU A 544 -16.37 21.16 -12.87
C LEU A 544 -16.53 20.77 -11.40
N THR A 545 -17.70 20.96 -10.81
CA THR A 545 -17.96 20.60 -9.40
C THR A 545 -19.27 19.82 -9.28
N ILE A 546 -19.23 18.66 -8.61
CA ILE A 546 -20.45 17.94 -8.19
C ILE A 546 -20.91 18.53 -6.85
N ALA A 547 -21.94 19.37 -6.89
CA ALA A 547 -22.54 20.00 -5.71
C ALA A 547 -23.90 19.34 -5.43
N GLY A 548 -23.92 18.35 -4.54
CA GLY A 548 -25.10 17.52 -4.30
C GLY A 548 -25.45 16.69 -5.53
N ASP A 549 -26.56 17.02 -6.19
CA ASP A 549 -27.05 16.31 -7.38
C ASP A 549 -26.76 17.03 -8.70
N GLU A 550 -26.13 18.20 -8.66
CA GLU A 550 -25.89 19.05 -9.83
C GLU A 550 -24.42 19.06 -10.24
N LEU A 551 -24.20 19.25 -11.56
CA LEU A 551 -22.89 19.53 -12.13
C LEU A 551 -22.75 21.04 -12.36
N LEU A 552 -21.93 21.71 -11.56
CA LEU A 552 -21.59 23.12 -11.75
C LEU A 552 -20.38 23.25 -12.69
N VAL A 553 -20.38 24.29 -13.52
CA VAL A 553 -19.32 24.59 -14.48
C VAL A 553 -18.98 26.07 -14.32
N GLU A 554 -17.72 26.36 -14.04
CA GLU A 554 -17.22 27.71 -13.78
C GLU A 554 -15.91 27.93 -14.53
N GLU A 555 -15.65 29.15 -15.00
CA GLU A 555 -14.33 29.53 -15.53
C GLU A 555 -13.27 29.47 -14.43
N ALA A 556 -12.10 28.94 -14.77
CA ALA A 556 -10.99 28.79 -13.83
C ALA A 556 -9.64 28.86 -14.54
N SER A 557 -8.56 28.83 -13.76
CA SER A 557 -7.23 28.53 -14.28
C SER A 557 -6.97 27.05 -14.14
N PHE A 558 -6.35 26.43 -15.16
CA PHE A 558 -5.92 25.05 -15.03
C PHE A 558 -4.90 24.97 -13.89
N PRO A 559 -5.02 24.00 -12.96
CA PRO A 559 -4.07 23.87 -11.86
C PRO A 559 -2.65 23.78 -12.39
N ASP A 560 -1.70 24.42 -11.70
CA ASP A 560 -0.29 24.27 -12.03
C ASP A 560 0.09 22.80 -11.89
N ILE A 561 0.25 22.14 -13.03
CA ILE A 561 0.50 20.71 -13.15
C ILE A 561 1.98 20.38 -13.04
N ALA A 562 2.84 21.40 -12.95
CA ALA A 562 4.25 21.17 -12.79
C ALA A 562 4.42 20.33 -11.52
N GLU A 563 4.95 19.12 -11.66
CA GLU A 563 5.73 18.52 -10.59
C GLU A 563 6.58 19.64 -10.01
N ASN A 564 6.71 19.71 -8.68
CA ASN A 564 7.60 20.69 -8.04
C ASN A 564 9.00 20.50 -8.63
N ASP A 565 9.28 21.18 -9.74
CA ASP A 565 10.55 21.13 -10.42
C ASP A 565 11.46 22.00 -9.57
N VAL A 566 12.12 21.32 -8.65
CA VAL A 566 13.05 21.91 -7.70
C VAL A 566 14.23 22.58 -8.41
N THR A 567 14.39 22.40 -9.72
CA THR A 567 15.42 23.06 -10.53
C THR A 567 14.93 24.36 -11.18
N LYS A 568 13.61 24.59 -11.24
CA LYS A 568 13.03 25.80 -11.84
C LYS A 568 13.55 27.07 -11.16
N GLY A 569 14.06 27.99 -11.97
CA GLY A 569 14.67 29.24 -11.50
C GLY A 569 16.15 29.11 -11.08
N TYR A 570 16.77 27.95 -11.26
CA TYR A 570 18.19 27.73 -11.05
C TYR A 570 18.90 27.38 -12.37
N GLN A 571 20.19 27.68 -12.43
CA GLN A 571 21.11 27.24 -13.47
C GLN A 571 21.89 26.04 -12.93
N ASP A 572 21.94 24.94 -13.68
CA ASP A 572 22.80 23.81 -13.35
C ASP A 572 24.27 24.19 -13.55
N VAL A 573 25.05 24.14 -12.46
CA VAL A 573 26.50 24.42 -12.43
C VAL A 573 27.28 23.17 -11.99
N THR A 574 26.65 21.99 -12.03
CA THR A 574 27.23 20.75 -11.51
C THR A 574 28.56 20.44 -12.18
N GLY A 575 28.61 20.48 -13.51
CA GLY A 575 29.83 20.18 -14.28
C GLY A 575 30.98 21.16 -14.09
N ASP A 576 30.72 22.34 -13.51
CA ASP A 576 31.76 23.35 -13.23
C ASP A 576 32.50 23.05 -11.91
N TYR A 577 31.85 22.35 -10.97
CA TYR A 577 32.33 22.24 -9.60
C TYR A 577 32.43 20.79 -9.09
N LEU A 578 31.52 19.89 -9.49
CA LEU A 578 31.49 18.50 -9.01
C LEU A 578 32.11 17.55 -10.03
N GLN A 579 32.86 16.58 -9.53
CA GLN A 579 33.35 15.46 -10.32
C GLN A 579 32.48 14.22 -10.12
N ASN A 580 32.22 13.45 -11.19
CA ASN A 580 31.47 12.20 -11.13
C ASN A 580 30.20 12.23 -10.23
N PRO A 581 29.29 13.22 -10.41
CA PRO A 581 28.11 13.41 -9.55
C PRO A 581 27.05 12.29 -9.62
N ASN A 582 27.09 11.49 -10.69
CA ASN A 582 26.17 10.39 -11.00
C ASN A 582 26.88 9.02 -10.99
N PHE A 583 28.13 8.97 -10.51
CA PHE A 583 28.90 7.74 -10.33
C PHE A 583 29.17 6.91 -11.61
N GLU A 584 28.95 7.49 -12.80
CA GLU A 584 29.12 6.82 -14.09
C GLU A 584 30.57 6.51 -14.45
N GLU A 585 31.52 7.27 -13.92
CA GLU A 585 32.95 7.07 -14.16
C GLU A 585 33.55 5.95 -13.29
N ASP A 586 32.76 5.33 -12.43
CA ASP A 586 33.23 4.33 -11.48
C ASP A 586 33.16 2.89 -12.02
N ALA A 587 34.23 2.11 -11.81
CA ALA A 587 34.35 0.74 -12.31
C ALA A 587 33.97 -0.34 -11.28
N THR A 588 33.66 0.02 -10.02
CA THR A 588 33.31 -0.94 -8.96
C THR A 588 32.04 -1.70 -9.35
N TYR A 589 32.00 -3.01 -9.10
CA TYR A 589 30.86 -3.87 -9.49
C TYR A 589 30.41 -3.76 -10.98
N GLY A 590 31.27 -3.34 -11.91
CA GLY A 590 30.93 -3.23 -13.34
C GLY A 590 31.03 -4.52 -14.16
N THR A 591 31.58 -5.60 -13.60
CA THR A 591 31.88 -6.84 -14.36
C THR A 591 30.74 -7.84 -14.26
N LYS A 592 30.08 -8.16 -15.38
CA LYS A 592 29.15 -9.29 -15.46
C LYS A 592 29.94 -10.60 -15.39
N SER A 593 29.64 -11.41 -14.39
CA SER A 593 30.24 -12.73 -14.17
C SER A 593 29.22 -13.84 -14.39
N SER A 594 29.71 -15.07 -14.54
CA SER A 594 28.91 -16.29 -14.40
C SER A 594 28.44 -16.49 -12.95
N ASN A 595 27.86 -17.65 -12.65
CA ASN A 595 27.27 -17.95 -11.35
C ASN A 595 28.23 -17.67 -10.17
N VAL A 596 27.77 -16.90 -9.19
CA VAL A 596 28.47 -16.68 -7.91
C VAL A 596 27.63 -17.24 -6.77
N THR A 597 28.27 -18.04 -5.91
CA THR A 597 27.62 -18.56 -4.70
C THR A 597 27.98 -17.68 -3.50
N SER A 598 26.96 -17.16 -2.83
CA SER A 598 27.03 -16.38 -1.59
C SER A 598 25.96 -16.92 -0.63
N ASN A 599 26.38 -17.27 0.59
CA ASN A 599 25.53 -17.76 1.67
C ASN A 599 24.74 -19.04 1.33
N GLY A 600 25.32 -19.91 0.51
CA GLY A 600 24.63 -21.10 -0.01
C GLY A 600 23.60 -20.81 -1.10
N VAL A 601 23.39 -19.54 -1.48
CA VAL A 601 22.56 -19.15 -2.62
C VAL A 601 23.46 -18.91 -3.83
N THR A 602 23.11 -19.50 -4.97
CA THR A 602 23.82 -19.28 -6.23
C THR A 602 23.06 -18.28 -7.07
N TYR A 603 23.69 -17.14 -7.33
CA TYR A 603 23.18 -16.09 -8.19
C TYR A 603 23.67 -16.34 -9.61
N ALA A 604 22.75 -16.63 -10.53
CA ALA A 604 23.07 -16.83 -11.94
C ALA A 604 23.21 -15.48 -12.64
N THR A 605 24.33 -15.26 -13.34
CA THR A 605 24.66 -13.99 -14.02
C THR A 605 24.55 -12.77 -13.10
N CYS A 606 25.65 -12.34 -12.49
CA CYS A 606 25.64 -11.25 -11.53
C CYS A 606 26.79 -10.27 -11.74
N TYR A 607 26.68 -9.08 -11.18
CA TYR A 607 27.76 -8.11 -11.14
C TYR A 607 28.74 -8.47 -10.03
N THR A 608 30.03 -8.46 -10.36
CA THR A 608 31.13 -8.70 -9.42
C THR A 608 32.12 -7.55 -9.43
N ASN A 609 32.78 -7.36 -8.29
CA ASN A 609 33.77 -6.33 -8.11
C ASN A 609 35.16 -6.79 -8.58
N SER A 610 35.82 -5.95 -9.38
CA SER A 610 37.22 -6.11 -9.80
C SER A 610 38.16 -5.07 -9.16
N VAL A 611 37.63 -4.12 -8.40
CA VAL A 611 38.38 -3.01 -7.79
C VAL A 611 38.84 -3.39 -6.38
N LYS A 612 40.11 -3.13 -6.07
CA LYS A 612 40.68 -3.43 -4.75
C LYS A 612 40.31 -2.36 -3.72
N ALA A 613 39.89 -2.79 -2.53
CA ALA A 613 39.67 -1.89 -1.40
C ALA A 613 40.97 -1.22 -0.92
N ALA A 614 40.85 0.00 -0.39
CA ALA A 614 41.99 0.73 0.19
C ALA A 614 42.52 0.08 1.48
N SER A 615 41.65 -0.63 2.21
CA SER A 615 41.98 -1.30 3.47
C SER A 615 41.46 -2.73 3.47
N ALA A 616 42.31 -3.68 3.87
CA ALA A 616 41.92 -5.09 4.04
C ALA A 616 40.93 -5.29 5.20
N SER A 617 40.84 -4.33 6.14
CA SER A 617 39.87 -4.36 7.24
C SER A 617 38.43 -4.15 6.78
N TRP A 618 38.23 -3.55 5.59
CA TRP A 618 36.91 -3.30 5.01
C TRP A 618 36.93 -3.61 3.50
N PRO A 619 36.92 -4.88 3.10
CA PRO A 619 37.17 -5.33 1.73
C PRO A 619 36.12 -4.89 0.68
N ASN A 620 35.01 -4.29 1.10
CA ASN A 620 34.00 -3.70 0.21
C ASN A 620 33.74 -2.21 0.49
N VAL A 621 34.62 -1.54 1.24
CA VAL A 621 34.68 -0.07 1.24
C VAL A 621 35.70 0.29 0.17
N LEU A 622 35.19 0.54 -1.03
CA LEU A 622 35.96 0.73 -2.25
C LEU A 622 36.14 2.22 -2.53
N PRO A 623 37.25 2.62 -3.18
CA PRO A 623 37.37 3.97 -3.70
C PRO A 623 36.24 4.28 -4.69
N VAL A 624 35.69 5.50 -4.61
CA VAL A 624 34.70 6.00 -5.57
C VAL A 624 35.35 7.10 -6.39
N SER A 625 35.41 6.94 -7.71
CA SER A 625 36.09 7.89 -8.61
C SER A 625 35.56 9.32 -8.42
N GLY A 626 36.44 10.31 -8.33
CA GLY A 626 36.08 11.71 -8.12
C GLY A 626 35.74 12.12 -6.67
N TRP A 627 35.65 11.16 -5.73
CA TRP A 627 35.25 11.43 -4.35
C TRP A 627 36.32 11.05 -3.32
N THR A 628 36.41 11.82 -2.23
CA THR A 628 37.37 11.58 -1.14
C THR A 628 36.73 10.75 -0.03
N PRO A 629 37.36 9.65 0.44
CA PRO A 629 36.84 8.89 1.58
C PRO A 629 36.86 9.70 2.89
N ALA A 630 35.75 9.69 3.63
CA ALA A 630 35.58 10.31 4.94
C ALA A 630 35.08 9.27 5.96
N GLN A 631 35.96 8.32 6.30
CA GLN A 631 35.63 7.16 7.14
C GLN A 631 36.11 7.33 8.59
N SER A 632 35.28 6.93 9.55
CA SER A 632 35.59 6.86 10.99
C SER A 632 35.15 5.55 11.65
N LEU A 633 35.14 4.46 10.88
CA LEU A 633 34.77 3.13 11.38
C LEU A 633 35.81 2.61 12.39
N GLU A 634 35.34 2.13 13.54
CA GLU A 634 36.19 1.73 14.68
C GLU A 634 36.65 0.26 14.61
N SER A 635 35.97 -0.60 13.86
CA SER A 635 36.26 -2.04 13.76
C SER A 635 36.21 -2.55 12.33
N GLY A 636 37.18 -3.40 11.96
CA GLY A 636 37.22 -4.07 10.66
C GLY A 636 36.01 -4.99 10.48
N SER A 637 35.36 -4.92 9.31
CA SER A 637 34.21 -5.74 8.98
C SER A 637 34.16 -6.04 7.49
N ASN A 638 34.06 -7.33 7.18
CA ASN A 638 33.80 -7.81 5.82
C ASN A 638 32.38 -7.47 5.34
N PHE A 639 31.51 -6.89 6.19
CA PHE A 639 30.12 -6.59 5.89
C PHE A 639 29.85 -5.08 5.67
N CYS A 640 30.87 -4.22 5.85
CA CYS A 640 30.78 -2.81 5.48
C CYS A 640 30.90 -2.60 3.96
N ARG A 641 30.16 -1.63 3.42
CA ARG A 641 30.03 -1.37 1.99
C ARG A 641 30.13 0.13 1.72
N MET A 642 30.88 0.50 0.71
CA MET A 642 30.88 1.82 0.06
C MET A 642 31.37 1.59 -1.36
N TYR A 643 30.48 1.69 -2.35
CA TYR A 643 30.86 1.56 -3.75
C TYR A 643 29.74 2.06 -4.67
N SER A 644 30.09 2.35 -5.92
CA SER A 644 29.11 2.54 -6.98
C SER A 644 28.66 1.18 -7.52
N MET A 645 27.41 1.03 -7.88
CA MET A 645 26.91 -0.19 -8.52
C MET A 645 25.92 0.11 -9.64
N PRO A 646 25.82 -0.75 -10.67
CA PRO A 646 24.79 -0.60 -11.69
C PRO A 646 23.38 -0.70 -11.11
N TYR A 647 22.46 0.11 -11.63
CA TYR A 647 21.03 -0.10 -11.46
C TYR A 647 20.62 -1.42 -12.10
N SER A 648 19.76 -2.16 -11.39
CA SER A 648 19.13 -3.36 -11.95
C SER A 648 17.92 -3.79 -11.12
N SER A 649 16.83 -4.13 -11.81
CA SER A 649 15.69 -4.83 -11.22
C SER A 649 15.89 -6.35 -11.16
N SER A 650 16.84 -6.90 -11.93
CA SER A 650 17.01 -8.34 -12.14
C SER A 650 18.35 -8.90 -11.66
N LEU A 651 19.46 -8.21 -11.93
CA LEU A 651 20.81 -8.67 -11.60
C LEU A 651 21.27 -8.15 -10.24
N PHE A 652 21.94 -9.00 -9.48
CA PHE A 652 22.54 -8.62 -8.20
C PHE A 652 24.00 -8.23 -8.36
N CYS A 653 24.46 -7.28 -7.54
CA CYS A 653 25.86 -7.05 -7.21
C CYS A 653 26.24 -7.97 -6.05
N VAL A 654 27.13 -8.93 -6.30
CA VAL A 654 27.41 -10.02 -5.35
C VAL A 654 28.87 -10.00 -4.92
N SER A 655 29.07 -9.92 -3.61
CA SER A 655 30.36 -10.18 -2.95
C SER A 655 30.45 -11.67 -2.60
N PRO A 656 31.45 -12.42 -3.11
CA PRO A 656 31.60 -13.83 -2.77
C PRO A 656 31.88 -14.02 -1.27
N SER A 657 31.70 -15.25 -0.78
CA SER A 657 31.85 -15.59 0.65
C SER A 657 33.20 -15.18 1.24
N SER A 658 34.27 -15.18 0.43
CA SER A 658 35.62 -14.77 0.85
C SER A 658 35.78 -13.27 1.11
N VAL A 659 34.82 -12.43 0.69
CA VAL A 659 34.93 -10.96 0.71
C VAL A 659 33.84 -10.32 1.58
N GLY A 660 32.80 -11.06 1.95
CA GLY A 660 31.76 -10.50 2.83
C GLY A 660 30.34 -11.00 2.64
N ASN A 661 30.10 -11.94 1.72
CA ASN A 661 28.84 -12.67 1.63
C ASN A 661 27.60 -11.77 1.53
N TYR A 662 27.50 -10.99 0.47
CA TYR A 662 26.46 -9.98 0.31
C TYR A 662 25.96 -9.90 -1.13
N ALA A 663 24.67 -9.64 -1.30
CA ALA A 663 24.06 -9.40 -2.61
C ALA A 663 23.09 -8.23 -2.48
N ALA A 664 23.18 -7.26 -3.39
CA ALA A 664 22.26 -6.13 -3.48
C ALA A 664 21.87 -5.84 -4.91
N LYS A 665 20.69 -5.27 -5.08
CA LYS A 665 20.23 -4.67 -6.33
C LYS A 665 19.27 -3.55 -5.99
N THR A 666 19.21 -2.53 -6.84
CA THR A 666 18.21 -1.47 -6.73
C THR A 666 17.88 -0.96 -8.12
N SER A 667 16.64 -0.56 -8.34
CA SER A 667 16.24 0.16 -9.56
C SER A 667 16.57 1.64 -9.42
N ARG A 668 16.67 2.33 -10.57
CA ARG A 668 16.65 3.79 -10.62
C ARG A 668 15.31 4.33 -10.13
N ARG A 669 15.33 5.59 -9.69
CA ARG A 669 14.12 6.37 -9.40
C ARG A 669 13.31 6.52 -10.69
N VAL A 670 12.01 6.22 -10.63
CA VAL A 670 11.16 6.17 -11.83
C VAL A 670 10.84 7.56 -12.37
N ALA A 671 10.77 8.56 -11.49
CA ALA A 671 10.47 9.94 -11.87
C ALA A 671 11.64 10.68 -12.55
N ASP A 672 12.89 10.25 -12.31
CA ASP A 672 14.08 10.98 -12.76
C ASP A 672 14.63 10.42 -14.08
N ASP A 673 14.30 11.09 -15.18
CA ASP A 673 14.78 10.73 -16.52
C ASP A 673 16.26 11.09 -16.75
N ALA A 674 16.88 11.87 -15.86
CA ALA A 674 18.28 12.28 -15.95
C ALA A 674 19.24 11.33 -15.20
N ALA A 675 18.71 10.38 -14.43
CA ALA A 675 19.52 9.41 -13.71
C ALA A 675 20.38 8.56 -14.67
N GLY A 676 21.58 8.23 -14.23
CA GLY A 676 22.53 7.41 -14.98
C GLY A 676 22.17 5.92 -14.98
N GLN A 677 23.19 5.09 -15.11
CA GLN A 677 23.12 3.64 -15.00
C GLN A 677 23.63 3.13 -13.64
N ARG A 678 24.12 4.00 -12.76
CA ARG A 678 24.82 3.63 -11.53
C ARG A 678 24.36 4.42 -10.33
N THR A 679 24.60 3.89 -9.13
CA THR A 679 24.26 4.53 -7.86
C THR A 679 25.28 4.19 -6.78
N LEU A 680 25.49 5.10 -5.84
CA LEU A 680 26.27 4.84 -4.64
C LEU A 680 25.51 3.93 -3.67
N THR A 681 26.19 2.95 -3.10
CA THR A 681 25.66 2.05 -2.07
C THR A 681 26.52 2.11 -0.80
N VAL A 682 25.88 2.31 0.37
CA VAL A 682 26.55 2.42 1.67
C VAL A 682 25.90 1.52 2.72
N LEU A 683 26.71 0.79 3.50
CA LEU A 683 26.25 -0.05 4.63
C LEU A 683 27.36 -0.22 5.67
N ASN A 684 27.02 -0.13 6.97
CA ASN A 684 27.95 -0.22 8.11
C ASN A 684 27.72 -1.46 8.98
N SER A 685 27.42 -2.61 8.37
CA SER A 685 27.15 -3.83 9.13
C SER A 685 28.39 -4.28 9.92
N TRP A 686 28.19 -4.56 11.20
CA TRP A 686 29.20 -4.99 12.17
C TRP A 686 30.37 -4.02 12.40
N ALA A 687 30.22 -2.73 12.08
CA ALA A 687 31.19 -1.71 12.45
C ALA A 687 30.50 -0.44 12.92
N LYS A 688 30.94 0.08 14.08
CA LYS A 688 30.52 1.39 14.60
C LYS A 688 31.28 2.51 13.89
N GLY A 689 30.66 3.67 13.71
CA GLY A 689 31.30 4.88 13.20
C GLY A 689 30.69 5.39 11.89
N GLY A 690 31.35 6.35 11.25
CA GLY A 690 30.94 6.97 9.99
C GLY A 690 31.55 6.30 8.76
N ASN A 691 30.77 6.22 7.69
CA ASN A 691 31.19 5.78 6.37
C ASN A 691 30.56 6.70 5.33
N ALA A 692 31.35 7.62 4.82
CA ALA A 692 30.93 8.63 3.86
C ALA A 692 32.03 8.91 2.84
N ILE A 693 31.63 9.53 1.73
CA ILE A 693 32.53 10.15 0.76
C ILE A 693 32.20 11.64 0.65
N THR A 694 33.21 12.45 0.37
CA THR A 694 33.07 13.92 0.32
C THR A 694 33.74 14.54 -0.91
N GLN A 695 33.21 15.70 -1.31
CA GLN A 695 33.87 16.65 -2.22
C GLN A 695 33.75 18.05 -1.61
N THR A 696 34.87 18.77 -1.55
CA THR A 696 34.89 20.17 -1.12
C THR A 696 34.92 21.07 -2.34
N LEU A 697 33.97 21.99 -2.42
CA LEU A 697 33.71 22.87 -3.54
C LEU A 697 33.98 24.31 -3.11
N SER A 698 34.87 25.01 -3.82
CA SER A 698 35.08 26.45 -3.60
C SER A 698 34.05 27.25 -4.41
N LEU A 699 32.96 27.65 -3.76
CA LEU A 699 31.84 28.34 -4.41
C LEU A 699 31.91 29.86 -4.18
N PRO A 700 31.63 30.71 -5.19
CA PRO A 700 31.52 32.15 -5.00
C PRO A 700 30.24 32.50 -4.22
N ALA A 701 30.14 33.75 -3.75
CA ALA A 701 28.92 34.26 -3.12
C ALA A 701 27.67 34.06 -4.01
N GLY A 702 26.54 33.73 -3.38
CA GLY A 702 25.25 33.54 -4.02
C GLY A 702 24.37 32.48 -3.36
N SER A 703 23.20 32.28 -3.95
CA SER A 703 22.20 31.29 -3.56
C SER A 703 22.38 30.00 -4.35
N TYR A 704 22.46 28.88 -3.64
CA TYR A 704 22.68 27.56 -4.22
C TYR A 704 21.66 26.56 -3.71
N ARG A 705 21.47 25.52 -4.51
CA ARG A 705 20.66 24.36 -4.20
C ARG A 705 21.42 23.12 -4.60
N VAL A 706 21.52 22.15 -3.70
CA VAL A 706 21.93 20.79 -4.05
C VAL A 706 20.68 19.93 -4.11
N VAL A 707 20.55 19.15 -5.18
CA VAL A 707 19.54 18.11 -5.31
C VAL A 707 20.22 16.77 -5.50
N LEU A 708 19.67 15.72 -4.91
CA LEU A 708 20.14 14.35 -5.11
C LEU A 708 18.97 13.39 -4.90
N ASP A 709 19.05 12.21 -5.51
CA ASP A 709 18.11 11.12 -5.25
C ASP A 709 18.67 10.24 -4.14
N MET A 710 17.82 9.88 -3.17
CA MET A 710 18.21 9.07 -2.03
C MET A 710 17.12 8.06 -1.69
N LYS A 711 17.53 6.81 -1.42
CA LYS A 711 16.69 5.72 -0.92
C LYS A 711 17.42 5.00 0.19
N TYR A 712 16.72 4.53 1.22
CA TYR A 712 17.33 3.65 2.21
C TYR A 712 16.45 2.45 2.54
N GLU A 713 17.06 1.38 3.05
CA GLU A 713 16.36 0.20 3.57
C GLU A 713 16.84 -0.07 5.00
N CYS A 714 15.93 -0.38 5.93
CA CYS A 714 16.27 -0.77 7.30
C CYS A 714 15.22 -1.71 7.90
N ALA A 715 15.51 -3.01 7.92
CA ALA A 715 14.53 -4.04 8.27
C ALA A 715 13.95 -3.91 9.68
N ASN A 716 14.76 -3.48 10.64
CA ASN A 716 14.37 -3.35 12.05
C ASN A 716 14.07 -1.90 12.45
N GLN A 717 13.81 -0.99 11.51
CA GLN A 717 13.43 0.38 11.82
C GLN A 717 12.18 0.42 12.71
N VAL A 718 12.22 1.25 13.73
CA VAL A 718 11.07 1.60 14.57
C VAL A 718 10.72 3.09 14.49
N ASP A 719 11.67 3.95 14.10
CA ASP A 719 11.48 5.40 14.00
C ASP A 719 12.40 6.05 12.96
N ASN A 720 11.97 7.18 12.40
CA ASN A 720 12.74 8.04 11.48
C ASN A 720 12.35 9.51 11.70
N ASP A 721 13.31 10.33 12.16
CA ASP A 721 13.10 11.76 12.42
C ASP A 721 13.54 12.68 11.25
N GLY A 722 13.91 12.09 10.11
CA GLY A 722 14.44 12.80 8.95
C GLY A 722 15.94 13.09 9.01
N SER A 723 16.60 12.88 10.15
CA SER A 723 18.06 12.96 10.31
C SER A 723 18.67 11.65 10.84
N ARG A 724 17.85 10.84 11.52
CA ARG A 724 18.21 9.60 12.20
C ARG A 724 17.15 8.54 11.98
N VAL A 725 17.62 7.31 11.74
CA VAL A 725 16.80 6.10 11.75
C VAL A 725 17.16 5.26 12.98
N THR A 726 16.17 4.97 13.83
CA THR A 726 16.34 4.16 15.05
C THR A 726 15.73 2.78 14.85
N THR A 727 16.40 1.75 15.40
CA THR A 727 15.97 0.36 15.26
C THR A 727 15.51 -0.26 16.57
N SER A 728 14.80 -1.39 16.50
CA SER A 728 14.32 -2.13 17.67
C SER A 728 15.44 -2.62 18.61
N ALA A 729 16.67 -2.72 18.12
CA ALA A 729 17.86 -3.01 18.91
C ALA A 729 18.49 -1.76 19.56
N GLY A 730 17.87 -0.58 19.43
CA GLY A 730 18.39 0.70 19.94
C GLY A 730 19.56 1.27 19.13
N VAL A 731 19.82 0.75 17.92
CA VAL A 731 20.88 1.27 17.04
C VAL A 731 20.39 2.54 16.35
N VAL A 732 21.20 3.60 16.40
CA VAL A 732 20.92 4.89 15.77
C VAL A 732 21.80 5.05 14.54
N ASN A 733 21.16 5.21 13.39
CA ASN A 733 21.80 5.50 12.11
C ASN A 733 21.64 7.01 11.86
N SER A 734 22.72 7.80 11.99
CA SER A 734 22.65 9.26 11.77
C SER A 734 23.16 9.59 10.37
N SER A 735 22.37 10.36 9.60
CA SER A 735 22.76 10.76 8.24
C SER A 735 24.03 11.61 8.27
N LEU A 736 24.90 11.38 7.29
CA LEU A 736 25.99 12.26 6.92
C LEU A 736 25.80 12.75 5.47
N THR A 737 24.58 12.64 4.92
CA THR A 737 24.26 12.97 3.53
C THR A 737 23.66 14.36 3.42
N GLY A 738 24.36 15.26 2.71
CA GLY A 738 23.93 16.64 2.47
C GLY A 738 25.10 17.61 2.34
N VAL A 739 24.95 18.82 2.88
CA VAL A 739 25.89 19.95 2.74
C VAL A 739 26.44 20.39 4.08
N SER A 740 27.70 20.82 4.12
CA SER A 740 28.28 21.51 5.28
C SER A 740 29.18 22.67 4.86
N TYR A 741 29.06 23.80 5.54
CA TYR A 741 29.82 25.02 5.28
C TYR A 741 29.80 25.93 6.52
N ALA A 742 30.83 26.75 6.70
CA ALA A 742 30.92 27.73 7.79
C ALA A 742 30.61 27.16 9.20
N GLY A 743 30.97 25.91 9.48
CA GLY A 743 30.72 25.24 10.75
C GLY A 743 29.28 24.74 10.96
N SER A 744 28.41 24.89 9.96
CA SER A 744 27.04 24.35 9.94
C SER A 744 26.96 23.13 9.01
N ALA A 745 26.06 22.19 9.31
CA ALA A 745 25.79 21.04 8.46
C ALA A 745 24.29 20.78 8.40
N ASP A 746 23.82 20.39 7.22
CA ASP A 746 22.44 19.98 6.96
C ASP A 746 22.48 18.58 6.34
N TYR A 747 22.22 17.58 7.18
CA TYR A 747 22.22 16.17 6.81
C TYR A 747 20.88 15.53 7.09
N ARG A 748 20.36 14.79 6.11
CA ARG A 748 18.98 14.28 6.12
C ARG A 748 18.90 12.86 5.59
N TYR A 749 17.80 12.19 5.91
CA TYR A 749 17.35 10.94 5.31
C TYR A 749 16.03 11.17 4.55
N PRO A 750 15.71 10.31 3.58
CA PRO A 750 14.34 10.19 3.07
C PRO A 750 13.36 9.98 4.22
N SER A 751 12.16 10.51 4.05
CA SER A 751 11.06 10.40 5.02
C SER A 751 10.51 8.99 5.15
N VAL A 752 10.56 8.19 4.08
CA VAL A 752 9.99 6.85 4.00
C VAL A 752 11.05 5.83 3.58
N ALA A 753 11.11 4.70 4.28
CA ALA A 753 11.98 3.58 3.91
C ALA A 753 11.58 2.97 2.55
N ASN A 754 12.55 2.39 1.87
CA ASN A 754 12.42 1.68 0.60
C ASN A 754 11.87 2.51 -0.57
N THR A 755 11.76 3.83 -0.43
CA THR A 755 11.25 4.75 -1.45
C THR A 755 12.35 5.71 -1.87
N TRP A 756 12.47 5.97 -3.18
CA TRP A 756 13.33 7.03 -3.68
C TRP A 756 12.70 8.40 -3.39
N GLU A 757 13.47 9.29 -2.77
CA GLU A 757 13.09 10.67 -2.50
C GLU A 757 14.13 11.61 -3.12
N GLN A 758 13.66 12.71 -3.71
CA GLN A 758 14.54 13.78 -4.14
C GLN A 758 14.83 14.69 -2.95
N MET A 759 16.07 14.65 -2.48
CA MET A 759 16.52 15.47 -1.36
C MET A 759 16.93 16.84 -1.89
N VAL A 760 16.52 17.90 -1.19
CA VAL A 760 16.81 19.30 -1.55
C VAL A 760 17.48 20.02 -0.39
N TYR A 761 18.63 20.63 -0.67
CA TYR A 761 19.43 21.41 0.28
C TYR A 761 19.66 22.81 -0.30
N ASP A 762 18.96 23.81 0.24
CA ASP A 762 19.16 25.21 -0.11
C ASP A 762 20.15 25.87 0.86
N PHE A 763 21.07 26.68 0.33
CA PHE A 763 21.99 27.46 1.14
C PHE A 763 22.42 28.76 0.46
N GLU A 764 22.83 29.72 1.28
CA GLU A 764 23.25 31.07 0.87
C GLU A 764 24.69 31.32 1.33
N LEU A 765 25.50 31.89 0.44
CA LEU A 765 26.88 32.26 0.70
C LEU A 765 27.07 33.77 0.52
N ASP A 766 27.43 34.47 1.59
CA ASP A 766 27.69 35.93 1.55
C ASP A 766 29.06 36.28 0.94
N ALA A 767 29.98 35.31 0.92
CA ALA A 767 31.33 35.45 0.40
C ALA A 767 31.78 34.11 -0.22
N PRO A 768 32.84 34.09 -1.05
CA PRO A 768 33.43 32.85 -1.49
C PRO A 768 33.75 31.93 -0.31
N THR A 769 33.21 30.72 -0.33
CA THR A 769 33.21 29.78 0.81
C THR A 769 33.43 28.36 0.30
N ASP A 770 34.23 27.58 1.03
CA ASP A 770 34.35 26.15 0.80
C ASP A 770 33.13 25.43 1.36
N VAL A 771 32.41 24.72 0.50
CA VAL A 771 31.24 23.90 0.83
C VAL A 771 31.60 22.44 0.65
N THR A 772 31.41 21.64 1.69
CA THR A 772 31.63 20.19 1.62
C THR A 772 30.31 19.47 1.38
N LEU A 773 30.22 18.77 0.25
CA LEU A 773 29.20 17.76 0.02
C LEU A 773 29.66 16.46 0.67
N SER A 774 28.76 15.83 1.43
CA SER A 774 29.02 14.55 2.09
C SER A 774 27.90 13.58 1.75
N LEU A 775 28.25 12.34 1.42
CA LEU A 775 27.33 11.27 1.05
C LEU A 775 27.64 10.02 1.88
N GLY A 776 26.69 9.58 2.71
CA GLY A 776 26.88 8.44 3.61
C GLY A 776 26.18 8.63 4.96
N TYR A 777 26.58 7.82 5.94
CA TYR A 777 25.97 7.84 7.27
C TYR A 777 26.87 7.24 8.35
N SER A 778 26.46 7.40 9.61
CA SER A 778 27.14 6.83 10.78
C SER A 778 26.20 5.98 11.63
N VAL A 779 26.77 5.02 12.37
CA VAL A 779 26.03 4.17 13.32
C VAL A 779 26.60 4.21 14.73
N SER A 780 25.71 4.17 15.72
CA SER A 780 26.07 4.26 17.14
C SER A 780 26.67 2.97 17.73
N ALA A 781 26.44 1.81 17.12
CA ALA A 781 26.88 0.52 17.63
C ALA A 781 27.23 -0.47 16.50
N SER A 782 28.06 -1.47 16.81
CA SER A 782 28.33 -2.59 15.91
C SER A 782 27.17 -3.58 15.93
N ALA A 783 26.37 -3.60 14.87
CA ALA A 783 25.21 -4.47 14.73
C ALA A 783 25.11 -5.04 13.32
N GLY A 784 24.38 -6.15 13.15
CA GLY A 784 24.14 -6.76 11.84
C GLY A 784 23.30 -5.88 10.89
N ALA A 785 23.34 -6.21 9.60
CA ALA A 785 22.73 -5.43 8.52
C ALA A 785 21.25 -5.05 8.74
N ALA A 786 20.45 -5.93 9.37
CA ALA A 786 19.04 -5.65 9.65
C ALA A 786 18.81 -4.41 10.56
N ASN A 787 19.80 -4.04 11.38
CA ASN A 787 19.76 -2.87 12.27
C ASN A 787 20.49 -1.64 11.70
N ASN A 788 20.97 -1.72 10.46
CA ASN A 788 21.68 -0.65 9.78
C ASN A 788 20.88 -0.16 8.57
N THR A 789 21.06 1.10 8.19
CA THR A 789 20.52 1.61 6.91
C THR A 789 21.39 1.11 5.75
N LEU A 790 20.78 0.42 4.79
CA LEU A 790 21.37 0.21 3.48
C LEU A 790 20.97 1.41 2.62
N LEU A 791 21.94 2.27 2.31
CA LEU A 791 21.70 3.58 1.73
C LEU A 791 22.10 3.60 0.25
N TYR A 792 21.24 4.16 -0.58
CA TYR A 792 21.44 4.41 -2.01
C TYR A 792 21.36 5.91 -2.29
N ILE A 793 22.31 6.43 -3.08
CA ILE A 793 22.38 7.85 -3.46
C ILE A 793 22.74 7.96 -4.94
N ASP A 794 22.08 8.85 -5.68
CA ASP A 794 22.44 9.16 -7.07
C ASP A 794 22.09 10.60 -7.47
N ASN A 795 22.52 10.99 -8.69
CA ASN A 795 22.14 12.18 -9.41
C ASN A 795 22.35 13.49 -8.63
N VAL A 796 23.54 13.66 -8.05
CA VAL A 796 23.89 14.85 -7.27
C VAL A 796 24.08 16.05 -8.19
N ARG A 797 23.18 17.03 -8.13
CA ARG A 797 23.28 18.26 -8.92
C ARG A 797 23.47 19.47 -8.02
N LEU A 798 24.38 20.35 -8.40
CA LEU A 798 24.57 21.66 -7.81
C LEU A 798 23.98 22.71 -8.74
N LEU A 799 23.01 23.44 -8.22
CA LEU A 799 22.26 24.44 -8.93
C LEU A 799 22.52 25.81 -8.30
N ARG A 800 22.69 26.85 -9.12
CA ARG A 800 22.83 28.23 -8.68
C ARG A 800 21.59 29.02 -9.05
N LYS A 801 21.00 29.75 -8.11
CA LYS A 801 19.78 30.52 -8.37
C LYS A 801 20.02 31.55 -9.45
N THR A 802 19.18 31.56 -10.49
CA THR A 802 19.25 32.58 -11.52
C THR A 802 18.68 33.88 -10.95
N MET A 803 19.47 34.96 -10.96
CA MET A 803 18.93 36.28 -10.69
C MET A 803 18.13 36.72 -11.92
N SER A 804 16.87 36.31 -12.01
CA SER A 804 15.92 36.98 -12.88
C SER A 804 15.65 38.38 -12.29
N GLY A 805 16.56 39.33 -12.54
CA GLY A 805 16.20 40.73 -12.40
C GLY A 805 14.96 40.99 -13.26
N ILE A 806 13.99 41.74 -12.75
CA ILE A 806 12.82 42.19 -13.51
C ILE A 806 13.33 42.85 -14.79
N ARG A 807 13.19 42.18 -15.94
CA ARG A 807 13.63 42.72 -17.24
C ARG A 807 12.55 43.59 -17.89
N VAL A 808 11.28 43.40 -17.52
CA VAL A 808 10.13 44.17 -18.03
C VAL A 808 9.05 44.21 -16.93
N VAL A 809 8.59 45.40 -16.56
CA VAL A 809 7.31 45.58 -15.88
C VAL A 809 6.27 45.69 -16.99
N ALA A 810 5.29 44.78 -17.01
CA ALA A 810 4.19 44.84 -17.98
C ALA A 810 3.47 46.19 -17.83
N ASP A 811 3.32 46.88 -18.96
CA ASP A 811 2.76 48.23 -19.05
C ASP A 811 1.24 48.15 -18.83
N GLY A 812 0.84 48.08 -17.55
CA GLY A 812 -0.54 48.20 -17.10
C GLY A 812 -1.04 49.63 -17.24
N GLY A 813 -1.25 50.08 -18.49
CA GLY A 813 -2.27 51.08 -18.85
C GLY A 813 -2.21 52.49 -18.26
N VAL A 814 -1.16 52.92 -17.53
CA VAL A 814 -1.07 54.31 -17.04
C VAL A 814 0.33 54.88 -17.29
N ARG A 815 0.49 55.56 -18.43
CA ARG A 815 1.58 56.52 -18.62
C ARG A 815 1.39 57.70 -17.66
N SER A 816 2.00 57.63 -16.48
CA SER A 816 2.20 58.82 -15.65
C SER A 816 3.55 59.44 -16.01
N ASP A 817 3.51 60.56 -16.73
CA ASP A 817 4.67 61.32 -17.16
C ASP A 817 5.67 61.58 -16.01
N GLY A 818 6.88 61.03 -16.12
CA GLY A 818 8.04 61.44 -15.33
C GLY A 818 8.12 60.91 -13.88
N ALA A 819 7.21 60.04 -13.43
CA ALA A 819 7.30 59.44 -12.10
C ALA A 819 8.54 58.54 -11.96
N ILE A 820 9.24 58.69 -10.83
CA ILE A 820 10.46 57.95 -10.49
C ILE A 820 10.13 57.01 -9.34
N TYR A 821 10.57 55.75 -9.43
CA TYR A 821 10.40 54.75 -8.37
C TYR A 821 11.76 54.20 -7.93
N ASN A 822 11.88 53.82 -6.67
CA ASN A 822 13.02 53.00 -6.23
C ASN A 822 12.83 51.54 -6.67
N ILE A 823 13.87 50.72 -6.49
CA ILE A 823 13.84 49.29 -6.83
C ILE A 823 12.81 48.47 -6.03
N ALA A 824 12.29 49.03 -4.92
CA ALA A 824 11.22 48.46 -4.13
C ALA A 824 9.81 48.90 -4.58
N GLY A 825 9.69 49.62 -5.72
CA GLY A 825 8.41 50.05 -6.27
C GLY A 825 7.79 51.28 -5.58
N GLN A 826 8.52 51.95 -4.67
CA GLN A 826 8.04 53.15 -3.99
C GLN A 826 8.33 54.39 -4.84
N ARG A 827 7.33 55.26 -5.01
CA ARG A 827 7.50 56.53 -5.73
C ARG A 827 8.42 57.47 -4.95
N ILE A 828 9.41 58.04 -5.63
CA ILE A 828 10.40 58.96 -5.07
C ILE A 828 10.41 60.29 -5.84
N ALA A 829 10.70 61.39 -5.13
CA ALA A 829 10.67 62.74 -5.71
C ALA A 829 11.88 63.05 -6.61
N SER A 830 13.00 62.35 -6.40
CA SER A 830 14.20 62.46 -7.22
C SER A 830 14.99 61.15 -7.16
N PRO A 831 15.83 60.83 -8.16
CA PRO A 831 16.59 59.59 -8.11
C PRO A 831 17.63 59.65 -6.99
N GLN A 832 17.76 58.57 -6.23
CA GLN A 832 18.83 58.40 -5.24
C GLN A 832 20.09 57.86 -5.93
N ARG A 833 21.27 57.96 -5.30
CA ARG A 833 22.50 57.34 -5.83
C ARG A 833 22.26 55.84 -6.03
N GLY A 834 22.45 55.35 -7.25
CA GLY A 834 22.14 53.96 -7.62
C GLY A 834 20.99 53.82 -8.61
N LEU A 835 20.36 52.63 -8.60
CA LEU A 835 19.33 52.25 -9.56
C LEU A 835 17.96 52.85 -9.22
N TYR A 836 17.26 53.35 -10.23
CA TYR A 836 15.87 53.84 -10.13
C TYR A 836 15.07 53.46 -11.37
N ILE A 837 13.74 53.47 -11.28
CA ILE A 837 12.84 53.18 -12.39
C ILE A 837 12.18 54.47 -12.83
N GLN A 838 12.25 54.79 -14.12
CA GLN A 838 11.53 55.92 -14.71
C GLN A 838 11.03 55.52 -16.11
N ASN A 839 9.76 55.78 -16.39
CA ASN A 839 9.09 55.40 -17.65
C ASN A 839 9.24 53.90 -17.96
N GLY A 840 9.04 53.04 -16.96
CA GLY A 840 9.15 51.58 -17.11
C GLY A 840 10.55 51.04 -17.36
N LYS A 841 11.59 51.89 -17.31
CA LYS A 841 13.00 51.49 -17.54
C LYS A 841 13.85 51.75 -16.31
N VAL A 842 14.73 50.80 -16.00
CA VAL A 842 15.78 50.98 -14.98
C VAL A 842 16.82 51.97 -15.51
N ARG A 843 17.23 52.92 -14.67
CA ARG A 843 18.21 53.96 -14.91
C ARG A 843 19.17 54.08 -13.71
N VAL A 844 20.33 54.69 -13.93
CA VAL A 844 21.37 54.92 -12.91
C VAL A 844 21.58 56.42 -12.74
N LYS A 845 21.68 56.91 -11.50
CA LYS A 845 22.05 58.30 -11.17
C LYS A 845 23.46 58.39 -10.60
#